data_AF-A0A1D8PEG5-F1
#
_entry.id   AF-A0A1D8PEG5-F1
#
_cell.length_a   1.000
_cell.length_b   1.000
_cell.length_c   1.000
_cell.angle_alpha   90.00
_cell.angle_beta   90.00
_cell.angle_gamma   90.00
#
_symmetry.space_group_name_H-M   'P 1'
#
loop_
_entity.id
_entity.type
_entity.pdbx_description
1 polymer ?
#
loop_
_entity_poly.entity_id
_entity_poly.type
_entity_poly.pdbx_seq_one_letter_code
_entity_poly.pdbx_strand_id
1 'polypeptide(L)'
;MNILRRFKTTTSTTSSSPQILLTSIEAFTARVKDEQAHNSGPLLKCIDLLIDKYQPLLVEKFKIDSSLISDPYVIQQRIWDNLKIKRSQSLDPNIKIRQELMEKNTNEMIIDHQSIPYRNFIKQLYPLKSLHSTNNKSEYFDFVNNSKKYLSINHEELYKRYLDLPHPAPRFLTFDDLQNFIYKFVLSKPHYSNRNVIEANIFKNDYQSAINSLNLEIEKRQIYHDMCGKIINDLKLANLPITQPEQIRLIYLSFFKDRQDLLKNFNPRQLKLLNYPQFNWGNYQMLIKSFGDNRRDLLSVLLLLATRHDQFDIIQDILPKVNLGCILDPGQSTTTTANTSLKLTDNSLRHLVYYFTWYIDRPNFDTYLARTIDYITNNIPVLTTDIVNSISQTLIELGYIKQAEKLFELAFFQDPKPTPPEYENSESISYKRLTTEDSIINQEWQFIYTKLKSITNDNTIIHKLIPVELTFLNLIEGYCKFGNFDQIKQLINIMDNIAKQPLSTRIYIRIFKAFINNSSNGTNQQLENDWTLDDLSSILTRLINDIDTIDEATTTTTSNTSMVKQLLNEGSLNFNKYEQEIINRKSNSDIYLEYQNNGGLKLLRISNYLLEVIFISLETKIHQVFKSIQSNDTEQTQNQYQSAIQNLKILKTNWLSMLEQDVKKRNNSNSIKSSYYYSDQLSYINKAVLFEIFSIISQL
;
A
#
# COMPACT_ATOMS: atom_id res chain seq x y z
N MET A 1 -21.44 -17.05 -5.33
CA MET A 1 -21.17 -18.46 -4.92
C MET A 1 -20.10 -18.55 -3.82
N ASN A 2 -18.92 -17.96 -3.97
CA ASN A 2 -17.85 -18.02 -2.94
C ASN A 2 -18.25 -17.45 -1.57
N ILE A 3 -19.12 -16.44 -1.51
CA ILE A 3 -19.59 -15.83 -0.23
C ILE A 3 -20.42 -16.83 0.59
N LEU A 4 -21.40 -17.52 -0.03
CA LEU A 4 -22.21 -18.53 0.65
C LEU A 4 -21.37 -19.76 1.05
N ARG A 5 -20.34 -20.12 0.27
CA ARG A 5 -19.38 -21.16 0.66
C ARG A 5 -18.51 -20.73 1.86
N ARG A 6 -18.07 -19.47 1.91
CA ARG A 6 -17.35 -18.90 3.08
C ARG A 6 -18.18 -18.93 4.36
N PHE A 7 -19.49 -18.70 4.26
CA PHE A 7 -20.40 -18.87 5.41
C PHE A 7 -20.66 -20.35 5.74
N LYS A 8 -20.74 -21.24 4.74
CA LYS A 8 -20.89 -22.68 5.01
C LYS A 8 -19.66 -23.30 5.67
N THR A 9 -18.44 -22.80 5.44
CA THR A 9 -17.26 -23.25 6.20
C THR A 9 -17.35 -22.93 7.69
N THR A 10 -18.12 -21.91 8.10
CA THR A 10 -18.39 -21.71 9.54
C THR A 10 -19.46 -22.65 10.11
N THR A 11 -20.28 -23.31 9.30
CA THR A 11 -21.42 -24.10 9.81
C THR A 11 -21.47 -25.57 9.39
N SER A 12 -20.71 -26.05 8.40
CA SER A 12 -20.94 -27.40 7.86
C SER A 12 -19.73 -28.26 7.50
N THR A 13 -18.51 -27.98 7.96
CA THR A 13 -17.40 -28.95 7.86
C THR A 13 -17.08 -29.55 9.22
N THR A 14 -17.48 -30.80 9.41
CA THR A 14 -16.90 -31.84 10.30
C THR A 14 -15.83 -31.34 11.29
N SER A 15 -16.31 -30.79 12.41
CA SER A 15 -15.76 -30.64 13.77
C SER A 15 -14.26 -30.50 14.11
N SER A 16 -13.28 -30.76 13.24
CA SER A 16 -11.85 -30.64 13.56
C SER A 16 -11.11 -29.56 12.77
N SER A 17 -11.58 -29.19 11.58
CA SER A 17 -10.86 -28.26 10.70
C SER A 17 -10.77 -26.81 11.20
N PRO A 18 -11.87 -26.16 11.68
CA PRO A 18 -11.78 -24.79 12.17
C PRO A 18 -10.87 -24.68 13.39
N GLN A 19 -10.78 -25.76 14.17
CA GLN A 19 -10.04 -25.81 15.43
C GLN A 19 -8.53 -25.75 15.21
N ILE A 20 -7.99 -26.39 14.15
CA ILE A 20 -6.55 -26.35 13.84
C ILE A 20 -6.14 -24.91 13.49
N LEU A 21 -6.87 -24.26 12.59
CA LEU A 21 -6.57 -22.88 12.20
C LEU A 21 -6.66 -21.93 13.39
N LEU A 22 -7.72 -22.04 14.21
CA LEU A 22 -7.86 -21.20 15.40
C LEU A 22 -6.73 -21.41 16.41
N THR A 23 -6.27 -22.66 16.60
CA THR A 23 -5.11 -22.97 17.46
C THR A 23 -3.84 -22.28 16.95
N SER A 24 -3.56 -22.34 15.66
CA SER A 24 -2.41 -21.64 15.04
C SER A 24 -2.51 -20.12 15.21
N ILE A 25 -3.71 -19.57 15.08
CA ILE A 25 -3.97 -18.13 15.27
C ILE A 25 -3.77 -17.72 16.74
N GLU A 26 -4.19 -18.54 17.68
CA GLU A 26 -3.99 -18.30 19.12
C GLU A 26 -2.50 -18.31 19.47
N ALA A 27 -1.74 -19.28 18.95
CA ALA A 27 -0.28 -19.33 19.12
C ALA A 27 0.41 -18.08 18.53
N PHE A 28 0.04 -17.69 17.31
CA PHE A 28 0.55 -16.47 16.69
C PHE A 28 0.21 -15.22 17.52
N THR A 29 -1.04 -15.12 17.98
CA THR A 29 -1.51 -14.00 18.80
C THR A 29 -0.80 -13.94 20.15
N ALA A 30 -0.52 -15.08 20.77
CA ALA A 30 0.24 -15.16 22.02
C ALA A 30 1.68 -14.67 21.84
N ARG A 31 2.34 -15.05 20.74
CA ARG A 31 3.67 -14.54 20.39
C ARG A 31 3.67 -13.03 20.17
N VAL A 32 2.71 -12.52 19.38
CA VAL A 32 2.56 -11.08 19.16
C VAL A 32 2.37 -10.35 20.49
N LYS A 33 1.53 -10.90 21.36
CA LYS A 33 1.29 -10.34 22.69
C LYS A 33 2.59 -10.22 23.48
N ASP A 34 3.33 -11.33 23.59
CA ASP A 34 4.57 -11.39 24.36
C ASP A 34 5.66 -10.45 23.82
N GLU A 35 5.90 -10.45 22.50
CA GLU A 35 6.90 -9.57 21.87
C GLU A 35 6.56 -8.08 22.06
N GLN A 36 5.28 -7.72 21.98
CA GLN A 36 4.85 -6.33 22.14
C GLN A 36 4.79 -5.89 23.61
N ALA A 37 4.59 -6.79 24.56
CA ALA A 37 4.73 -6.47 25.99
C ALA A 37 6.20 -6.15 26.38
N HIS A 38 7.17 -6.78 25.70
CA HIS A 38 8.60 -6.63 25.97
C HIS A 38 9.35 -5.76 24.93
N ASN A 39 8.63 -4.94 24.16
CA ASN A 39 9.26 -4.12 23.12
C ASN A 39 10.22 -3.07 23.71
N SER A 40 11.32 -2.80 23.01
CA SER A 40 12.37 -1.84 23.39
C SER A 40 12.19 -0.44 22.77
N GLY A 41 11.08 -0.22 22.07
CA GLY A 41 10.76 1.04 21.39
C GLY A 41 10.72 0.93 19.86
N PRO A 42 10.79 2.05 19.14
CA PRO A 42 10.60 2.10 17.70
C PRO A 42 11.79 1.47 16.95
N LEU A 43 11.56 1.11 15.69
CA LEU A 43 12.50 0.33 14.89
C LEU A 43 13.91 0.95 14.82
N LEU A 44 14.02 2.27 14.58
CA LEU A 44 15.32 2.94 14.51
C LEU A 44 16.07 2.89 15.85
N LYS A 45 15.39 3.23 16.96
CA LYS A 45 15.96 3.09 18.31
C LYS A 45 16.46 1.67 18.58
N CYS A 46 15.71 0.65 18.15
CA CYS A 46 16.15 -0.73 18.31
C CYS A 46 17.38 -1.08 17.46
N ILE A 47 17.53 -0.47 16.28
CA ILE A 47 18.75 -0.59 15.47
C ILE A 47 19.92 0.04 16.24
N ASP A 48 19.77 1.24 16.78
CA ASP A 48 20.81 1.93 17.55
C ASP A 48 21.22 1.14 18.79
N LEU A 49 20.24 0.66 19.58
CA LEU A 49 20.49 -0.20 20.75
C LEU A 49 21.25 -1.49 20.38
N LEU A 50 20.95 -2.09 19.23
CA LEU A 50 21.66 -3.28 18.77
C LEU A 50 23.08 -2.95 18.31
N ILE A 51 23.28 -1.82 17.64
CA ILE A 51 24.61 -1.36 17.23
C ILE A 51 25.46 -1.07 18.47
N ASP A 52 24.93 -0.36 19.45
CA ASP A 52 25.65 0.01 20.68
C ASP A 52 25.98 -1.22 21.53
N LYS A 53 25.00 -2.11 21.75
CA LYS A 53 25.18 -3.32 22.56
C LYS A 53 26.19 -4.30 21.94
N TYR A 54 26.25 -4.38 20.60
CA TYR A 54 27.09 -5.36 19.89
C TYR A 54 28.21 -4.72 19.05
N GLN A 55 28.58 -3.48 19.34
CA GLN A 55 29.59 -2.74 18.57
C GLN A 55 30.89 -3.54 18.37
N PRO A 56 31.51 -4.19 19.38
CA PRO A 56 32.76 -4.95 19.19
C PRO A 56 32.60 -6.08 18.15
N LEU A 57 31.49 -6.82 18.24
CA LEU A 57 31.18 -7.91 17.31
C LEU A 57 30.95 -7.39 15.89
N LEU A 58 30.29 -6.24 15.73
CA LEU A 58 30.03 -5.63 14.43
C LEU A 58 31.31 -5.08 13.78
N VAL A 59 32.19 -4.45 14.57
CA VAL A 59 33.50 -3.96 14.12
C VAL A 59 34.36 -5.11 13.60
N GLU A 60 34.43 -6.22 14.35
CA GLU A 60 35.13 -7.43 13.92
C GLU A 60 34.49 -8.01 12.64
N LYS A 61 33.16 -8.17 12.63
CA LYS A 61 32.42 -8.76 11.51
C LYS A 61 32.61 -7.98 10.21
N PHE A 62 32.63 -6.65 10.27
CA PHE A 62 32.80 -5.77 9.12
C PHE A 62 34.25 -5.37 8.87
N LYS A 63 35.21 -5.88 9.64
CA LYS A 63 36.64 -5.57 9.52
C LYS A 63 36.89 -4.05 9.50
N ILE A 64 36.23 -3.33 10.42
CA ILE A 64 36.41 -1.89 10.54
C ILE A 64 37.68 -1.67 11.37
N ASP A 65 38.68 -1.00 10.78
CA ASP A 65 39.94 -0.67 11.45
C ASP A 65 39.73 0.33 12.59
N SER A 66 39.34 -0.16 13.77
CA SER A 66 39.09 0.66 14.95
C SER A 66 40.36 1.31 15.51
N SER A 67 41.55 0.78 15.20
CA SER A 67 42.83 1.36 15.61
C SER A 67 43.14 2.71 14.96
N LEU A 68 42.57 2.98 13.77
CA LEU A 68 42.76 4.23 13.02
C LEU A 68 41.64 5.25 13.27
N ILE A 69 40.57 4.87 13.96
CA ILE A 69 39.36 5.68 14.13
C ILE A 69 39.15 5.95 15.61
N SER A 70 39.48 7.15 16.06
CA SER A 70 39.24 7.59 17.45
C SER A 70 37.79 8.02 17.70
N ASP A 71 37.05 8.40 16.66
CA ASP A 71 35.70 8.94 16.77
C ASP A 71 34.62 7.82 16.73
N PRO A 72 33.86 7.60 17.82
CA PRO A 72 32.77 6.63 17.86
C PRO A 72 31.72 6.83 16.77
N TYR A 73 31.42 8.07 16.37
CA TYR A 73 30.41 8.36 15.35
C TYR A 73 30.82 7.85 13.97
N VAL A 74 32.12 7.96 13.64
CA VAL A 74 32.65 7.43 12.38
C VAL A 74 32.56 5.91 12.35
N ILE A 75 32.78 5.24 13.50
CA ILE A 75 32.62 3.78 13.60
C ILE A 75 31.16 3.39 13.39
N GLN A 76 30.22 4.04 14.10
CA GLN A 76 28.79 3.80 13.93
C GLN A 76 28.33 4.03 12.49
N GLN A 77 28.77 5.10 11.84
CA GLN A 77 28.45 5.39 10.45
C GLN A 77 28.98 4.29 9.50
N ARG A 78 30.21 3.82 9.70
CA ARG A 78 30.77 2.70 8.91
C ARG A 78 30.02 1.39 9.14
N ILE A 79 29.58 1.12 10.37
CA ILE A 79 28.70 -0.03 10.66
C ILE A 79 27.39 0.13 9.90
N TRP A 80 26.77 1.30 9.96
CA TRP A 80 25.50 1.61 9.30
C TRP A 80 25.58 1.45 7.78
N ASP A 81 26.65 1.95 7.17
CA ASP A 81 26.88 1.81 5.73
C ASP A 81 27.05 0.35 5.33
N ASN A 82 27.79 -0.44 6.13
CA ASN A 82 27.89 -1.89 5.94
C ASN A 82 26.56 -2.64 6.14
N LEU A 83 25.67 -2.14 6.99
CA LEU A 83 24.35 -2.71 7.22
C LEU A 83 23.38 -2.39 6.08
N LYS A 84 23.34 -1.14 5.61
CA LYS A 84 22.53 -0.66 4.48
C LYS A 84 22.73 -1.47 3.21
N ILE A 85 23.94 -1.97 3.02
CA ILE A 85 24.30 -2.84 1.91
C ILE A 85 23.36 -4.06 1.84
N LYS A 86 22.40 -4.00 0.89
CA LYS A 86 21.47 -5.10 0.56
C LYS A 86 22.22 -6.21 -0.17
N ARG A 87 22.04 -7.47 0.25
CA ARG A 87 22.66 -8.63 -0.41
C ARG A 87 22.44 -8.64 -1.92
N SER A 88 21.27 -8.22 -2.39
CA SER A 88 20.92 -8.21 -3.82
C SER A 88 21.63 -7.13 -4.64
N GLN A 89 22.15 -6.06 -4.02
CA GLN A 89 22.81 -4.95 -4.74
C GLN A 89 24.33 -4.93 -4.57
N SER A 90 24.88 -5.54 -3.52
CA SER A 90 26.34 -5.51 -3.30
C SER A 90 27.06 -6.83 -3.48
N LEU A 91 26.34 -7.95 -3.45
CA LEU A 91 26.95 -9.27 -3.59
C LEU A 91 26.70 -9.89 -4.95
N ASP A 92 25.96 -9.22 -5.84
CA ASP A 92 25.92 -9.69 -7.21
C ASP A 92 27.30 -9.45 -7.83
N PRO A 93 28.07 -10.52 -8.15
CA PRO A 93 29.41 -10.36 -8.71
C PRO A 93 29.39 -9.57 -10.02
N ASN A 94 28.28 -9.56 -10.75
CA ASN A 94 28.15 -8.85 -12.01
C ASN A 94 28.19 -7.33 -11.84
N ILE A 95 27.87 -6.77 -10.67
CA ILE A 95 27.98 -5.33 -10.44
C ILE A 95 29.46 -4.91 -10.41
N LYS A 96 30.30 -5.66 -9.68
CA LYS A 96 31.75 -5.42 -9.64
C LYS A 96 32.40 -5.66 -10.99
N ILE A 97 32.06 -6.77 -11.67
CA ILE A 97 32.56 -7.06 -13.02
C ILE A 97 32.17 -5.92 -13.97
N ARG A 98 30.93 -5.41 -13.89
CA ARG A 98 30.49 -4.27 -14.70
C ARG A 98 31.31 -3.01 -14.41
N GLN A 99 31.57 -2.70 -13.14
CA GLN A 99 32.42 -1.58 -12.75
C GLN A 99 33.83 -1.71 -13.36
N GLU A 100 34.48 -2.86 -13.18
CA GLU A 100 35.83 -3.12 -13.70
C GLU A 100 35.89 -3.04 -15.24
N LEU A 101 34.86 -3.54 -15.94
CA LEU A 101 34.79 -3.47 -17.40
C LEU A 101 34.60 -2.05 -17.92
N MET A 102 33.79 -1.24 -17.23
CA MET A 102 33.58 0.16 -17.60
C MET A 102 34.82 1.01 -17.30
N GLU A 103 35.52 0.77 -16.19
CA GLU A 103 36.77 1.44 -15.84
C GLU A 103 37.93 1.08 -16.79
N LYS A 104 38.04 -0.18 -17.24
CA LYS A 104 39.08 -0.57 -18.22
C LYS A 104 38.87 0.05 -19.60
N ASN A 105 37.62 0.26 -19.99
CA ASN A 105 37.26 0.76 -21.30
C ASN A 105 37.17 2.30 -21.36
N THR A 106 37.54 3.03 -20.29
CA THR A 106 37.47 4.50 -20.26
C THR A 106 38.27 5.16 -21.38
N ASN A 107 39.37 4.55 -21.83
CA ASN A 107 40.19 5.08 -22.93
C ASN A 107 39.48 4.97 -24.29
N GLU A 108 38.52 4.06 -24.45
CA GLU A 108 37.70 3.90 -25.66
C GLU A 108 36.37 4.67 -25.56
N MET A 109 35.95 5.03 -24.35
CA MET A 109 34.66 5.66 -24.06
C MET A 109 34.76 7.18 -23.95
N ILE A 110 34.33 7.90 -25.00
CA ILE A 110 34.16 9.37 -24.92
C ILE A 110 32.81 9.67 -24.27
N ILE A 111 32.78 9.75 -22.93
CA ILE A 111 31.62 10.28 -22.22
C ILE A 111 31.66 11.82 -22.36
N ASP A 112 30.88 12.35 -23.29
CA ASP A 112 30.72 13.80 -23.43
C ASP A 112 29.65 14.32 -22.46
N HIS A 113 30.08 14.69 -21.25
CA HIS A 113 29.23 15.30 -20.22
C HIS A 113 28.62 16.64 -20.66
N GLN A 114 29.20 17.31 -21.66
CA GLN A 114 28.69 18.58 -22.18
C GLN A 114 27.65 18.38 -23.29
N SER A 115 27.57 17.16 -23.85
CA SER A 115 26.59 16.83 -24.87
C SER A 115 25.17 17.10 -24.39
N ILE A 116 24.35 17.62 -25.30
CA ILE A 116 22.93 17.90 -25.03
C ILE A 116 22.17 16.62 -24.62
N PRO A 117 22.36 15.46 -25.30
CA PRO A 117 21.69 14.22 -24.91
C PRO A 117 22.01 13.79 -23.47
N TYR A 118 23.29 13.78 -23.08
CA TYR A 118 23.69 13.36 -21.73
C TYR A 118 23.11 14.28 -20.65
N ARG A 119 23.22 15.61 -20.82
CA ARG A 119 22.65 16.55 -19.84
C ARG A 119 21.13 16.42 -19.69
N ASN A 120 20.42 16.19 -20.79
CA ASN A 120 18.97 15.96 -20.75
C ASN A 120 18.62 14.67 -20.02
N PHE A 121 19.39 13.60 -20.23
CA PHE A 121 19.22 12.34 -19.51
C PHE A 121 19.46 12.51 -18.00
N ILE A 122 20.59 13.11 -17.61
CA ILE A 122 20.94 13.35 -16.19
C ILE A 122 19.89 14.21 -15.48
N LYS A 123 19.36 15.23 -16.15
CA LYS A 123 18.29 16.08 -15.60
C LYS A 123 17.02 15.28 -15.24
N GLN A 124 16.71 14.23 -16.00
CA GLN A 124 15.55 13.36 -15.75
C GLN A 124 15.85 12.26 -14.74
N LEU A 125 17.10 11.80 -14.65
CA LEU A 125 17.54 10.79 -13.70
C LEU A 125 17.65 11.34 -12.26
N TYR A 126 18.07 12.60 -12.14
CA TYR A 126 18.20 13.33 -10.88
C TYR A 126 17.33 14.60 -10.90
N PRO A 127 15.99 14.45 -10.88
CA PRO A 127 15.13 15.61 -10.82
C PRO A 127 15.38 16.33 -9.50
N LEU A 128 15.77 17.61 -9.58
CA LEU A 128 15.76 18.49 -8.42
C LEU A 128 14.30 18.67 -8.00
N LYS A 129 13.86 17.99 -6.92
CA LYS A 129 12.66 18.46 -6.22
C LYS A 129 12.98 19.88 -5.76
N SER A 130 12.10 20.85 -6.03
CA SER A 130 12.20 22.15 -5.37
C SER A 130 12.01 21.91 -3.87
N LEU A 131 13.10 21.69 -3.14
CA LEU A 131 13.07 21.83 -1.70
C LEU A 131 12.94 23.32 -1.43
N HIS A 132 11.72 23.81 -1.29
CA HIS A 132 11.47 25.02 -0.51
C HIS A 132 11.73 24.69 0.97
N SER A 133 12.98 24.42 1.35
CA SER A 133 13.41 24.36 2.75
C SER A 133 14.93 24.50 2.89
N THR A 134 15.49 25.63 2.45
CA THR A 134 16.85 26.03 2.86
C THR A 134 16.93 26.56 4.30
N ASN A 135 15.83 26.56 5.07
CA ASN A 135 15.77 27.25 6.36
C ASN A 135 15.80 26.37 7.63
N ASN A 136 15.87 25.04 7.53
CA ASN A 136 16.03 24.24 8.75
C ASN A 136 17.51 24.02 9.04
N LYS A 137 18.06 24.86 9.92
CA LYS A 137 19.24 24.55 10.71
C LYS A 137 18.91 23.35 11.63
N SER A 138 18.82 22.13 11.10
CA SER A 138 18.78 20.96 11.97
C SER A 138 20.19 20.71 12.49
N GLU A 139 20.37 20.69 13.80
CA GLU A 139 21.62 20.23 14.43
C GLU A 139 21.89 18.73 14.20
N TYR A 140 20.91 18.02 13.61
CA TYR A 140 20.98 16.59 13.32
C TYR A 140 20.87 16.32 11.82
N PHE A 141 21.55 15.25 11.39
CA PHE A 141 21.48 14.72 10.03
C PHE A 141 20.07 14.19 9.75
N ASP A 142 19.31 14.91 8.93
CA ASP A 142 17.95 14.50 8.57
C ASP A 142 17.97 13.37 7.53
N PHE A 143 17.99 12.13 8.02
CA PHE A 143 18.00 10.92 7.20
C PHE A 143 16.79 10.85 6.26
N VAL A 144 15.62 11.31 6.70
CA VAL A 144 14.36 11.17 5.96
C VAL A 144 14.34 12.14 4.78
N ASN A 145 14.59 13.43 5.02
CA ASN A 145 14.57 14.42 3.95
C ASN A 145 15.71 14.21 2.96
N ASN A 146 16.89 13.79 3.40
CA ASN A 146 17.99 13.47 2.49
C ASN A 146 17.67 12.26 1.60
N SER A 147 17.01 11.24 2.14
CA SER A 147 16.59 10.06 1.37
C SER A 147 15.52 10.41 0.33
N LYS A 148 14.60 11.34 0.62
CA LYS A 148 13.47 11.72 -0.25
C LYS A 148 13.85 12.51 -1.51
N LYS A 149 15.02 13.16 -1.55
CA LYS A 149 15.42 14.12 -2.61
C LYS A 149 15.39 13.54 -4.02
N TYR A 150 15.71 12.26 -4.19
CA TYR A 150 16.00 11.67 -5.51
C TYR A 150 15.19 10.41 -5.86
N LEU A 151 14.13 10.08 -5.12
CA LEU A 151 13.45 8.78 -5.25
C LEU A 151 12.54 8.64 -6.48
N SER A 152 11.89 9.71 -6.92
CA SER A 152 10.87 9.65 -8.00
C SER A 152 11.41 10.16 -9.33
N ILE A 153 11.10 9.46 -10.42
CA ILE A 153 11.47 9.83 -11.81
C ILE A 153 10.24 9.77 -12.73
N ASN A 154 10.25 10.54 -13.81
CA ASN A 154 9.31 10.35 -14.91
C ASN A 154 9.86 9.26 -15.85
N HIS A 155 9.25 8.07 -15.84
CA HIS A 155 9.75 6.93 -16.61
C HIS A 155 9.65 7.16 -18.13
N GLU A 156 8.54 7.70 -18.63
CA GLU A 156 8.38 7.93 -20.07
C GLU A 156 9.41 8.94 -20.60
N GLU A 157 9.56 10.07 -19.90
CA GLU A 157 10.53 11.10 -20.30
C GLU A 157 11.97 10.62 -20.12
N LEU A 158 12.29 9.91 -19.03
CA LEU A 158 13.63 9.37 -18.82
C LEU A 158 13.99 8.32 -19.89
N TYR A 159 13.05 7.44 -20.27
CA TYR A 159 13.28 6.47 -21.34
C TYR A 159 13.50 7.15 -22.68
N LYS A 160 12.72 8.19 -22.98
CA LYS A 160 12.94 9.01 -24.18
C LYS A 160 14.34 9.60 -24.21
N ARG A 161 14.81 10.18 -23.10
CA ARG A 161 16.18 10.73 -23.01
C ARG A 161 17.27 9.67 -23.06
N TYR A 162 16.98 8.47 -22.57
CA TYR A 162 17.88 7.32 -22.72
C TYR A 162 18.05 6.94 -24.20
N LEU A 163 16.98 6.96 -25.00
CA LEU A 163 17.04 6.68 -26.43
C LEU A 163 17.77 7.77 -27.25
N ASP A 164 17.84 9.00 -26.74
CA ASP A 164 18.62 10.10 -27.35
C ASP A 164 20.14 9.89 -27.18
N LEU A 165 20.58 9.00 -26.29
CA LEU A 165 21.99 8.69 -26.09
C LEU A 165 22.57 7.88 -27.26
N PRO A 166 23.87 8.04 -27.58
CA PRO A 166 24.52 7.21 -28.60
C PRO A 166 24.42 5.71 -28.26
N HIS A 167 24.24 4.86 -29.27
CA HIS A 167 24.02 3.43 -29.07
C HIS A 167 25.34 2.62 -29.09
N PRO A 168 25.49 1.60 -28.22
CA PRO A 168 24.61 1.23 -27.10
C PRO A 168 24.77 2.18 -25.92
N ALA A 169 23.65 2.75 -25.45
CA ALA A 169 23.60 3.81 -24.45
C ALA A 169 24.41 3.56 -23.18
N PRO A 170 24.48 2.33 -22.61
CA PRO A 170 25.31 2.05 -21.44
C PRO A 170 26.79 2.36 -21.61
N ARG A 171 27.30 2.43 -22.86
CA ARG A 171 28.70 2.79 -23.13
C ARG A 171 29.01 4.27 -22.93
N PHE A 172 27.99 5.12 -22.88
CA PHE A 172 28.12 6.57 -22.82
C PHE A 172 27.65 7.13 -21.46
N LEU A 173 27.59 6.26 -20.45
CA LEU A 173 27.20 6.59 -19.08
C LEU A 173 28.34 6.26 -18.12
N THR A 174 28.45 7.04 -17.06
CA THR A 174 29.30 6.66 -15.93
C THR A 174 28.71 5.42 -15.24
N PHE A 175 29.53 4.69 -14.49
CA PHE A 175 29.06 3.55 -13.72
C PHE A 175 27.92 3.96 -12.76
N ASP A 176 28.11 5.04 -12.00
CA ASP A 176 27.13 5.50 -11.02
C ASP A 176 25.80 5.91 -11.67
N ASP A 177 25.85 6.61 -12.81
CA ASP A 177 24.64 6.99 -13.55
C ASP A 177 23.91 5.78 -14.10
N LEU A 178 24.64 4.80 -14.64
CA LEU A 178 24.06 3.56 -15.15
C LEU A 178 23.40 2.77 -14.02
N GLN A 179 24.06 2.62 -12.86
CA GLN A 179 23.49 1.91 -11.72
C GLN A 179 22.27 2.62 -11.15
N ASN A 180 22.32 3.95 -11.02
CA ASN A 180 21.17 4.74 -10.58
C ASN A 180 20.02 4.65 -11.57
N PHE A 181 20.30 4.67 -12.87
CA PHE A 181 19.28 4.48 -13.91
C PHE A 181 18.63 3.10 -13.81
N ILE A 182 19.42 2.03 -13.73
CA ILE A 182 18.88 0.66 -13.58
C ILE A 182 18.08 0.53 -12.30
N TYR A 183 18.57 1.07 -11.19
CA TYR A 183 17.88 1.01 -9.90
C TYR A 183 16.54 1.74 -9.95
N LYS A 184 16.52 2.99 -10.42
CA LYS A 184 15.31 3.82 -10.41
C LYS A 184 14.34 3.48 -11.53
N PHE A 185 14.83 3.10 -12.71
CA PHE A 185 14.01 2.73 -13.84
C PHE A 185 13.63 1.26 -13.74
N VAL A 186 14.56 0.34 -14.04
CA VAL A 186 14.29 -1.10 -14.21
C VAL A 186 13.79 -1.74 -12.91
N LEU A 187 14.54 -1.58 -11.82
CA LEU A 187 14.30 -2.30 -10.56
C LEU A 187 13.23 -1.64 -9.68
N SER A 188 12.93 -0.36 -9.88
CA SER A 188 11.84 0.33 -9.21
C SER A 188 10.50 0.15 -9.94
N LYS A 189 9.45 0.72 -9.35
CA LYS A 189 8.05 0.46 -9.70
C LYS A 189 7.55 1.44 -10.78
N PRO A 190 7.14 0.94 -11.95
CA PRO A 190 6.01 1.47 -12.66
C PRO A 190 4.83 0.56 -12.38
N HIS A 191 4.15 0.87 -11.28
CA HIS A 191 2.85 0.30 -10.99
C HIS A 191 1.80 1.11 -11.72
N TYR A 192 1.17 0.50 -12.71
CA TYR A 192 -0.04 1.02 -13.34
C TYR A 192 -1.27 0.34 -12.76
N SER A 193 -1.54 0.51 -11.46
CA SER A 193 -2.82 0.06 -10.92
C SER A 193 -3.66 1.29 -10.62
N ASN A 194 -4.43 1.76 -11.61
CA ASN A 194 -5.49 2.72 -11.36
C ASN A 194 -6.70 2.03 -10.71
N ARG A 195 -6.46 1.46 -9.52
CA ARG A 195 -7.44 0.67 -8.77
C ARG A 195 -8.72 1.44 -8.51
N ASN A 196 -8.64 2.75 -8.29
CA ASN A 196 -9.81 3.59 -8.07
C ASN A 196 -10.74 3.62 -9.28
N VAL A 197 -10.21 3.74 -10.51
CA VAL A 197 -11.03 3.69 -11.74
C VAL A 197 -11.62 2.30 -11.96
N ILE A 198 -10.84 1.25 -11.72
CA ILE A 198 -11.31 -0.13 -11.88
C ILE A 198 -12.43 -0.42 -10.85
N GLU A 199 -12.22 -0.07 -9.59
CA GLU A 199 -13.23 -0.22 -8.54
C GLU A 199 -14.47 0.64 -8.80
N ALA A 200 -14.32 1.85 -9.36
CA ALA A 200 -15.44 2.70 -9.76
C ALA A 200 -16.31 2.02 -10.80
N ASN A 201 -15.71 1.51 -11.87
CA ASN A 201 -16.45 0.82 -12.92
C ASN A 201 -17.13 -0.45 -12.41
N ILE A 202 -16.45 -1.25 -11.58
CA ILE A 202 -17.04 -2.44 -10.93
C ILE A 202 -18.25 -2.04 -10.06
N PHE A 203 -18.12 -0.96 -9.30
CA PHE A 203 -19.19 -0.47 -8.43
C PHE A 203 -20.43 -0.02 -9.21
N LYS A 204 -20.26 0.55 -10.41
CA LYS A 204 -21.36 0.87 -11.33
C LYS A 204 -21.94 -0.36 -12.06
N ASN A 205 -21.41 -1.56 -11.81
CA ASN A 205 -21.65 -2.75 -12.60
C ASN A 205 -21.24 -2.62 -14.09
N ASP A 206 -20.39 -1.64 -14.43
CA ASP A 206 -19.81 -1.50 -15.76
C ASP A 206 -18.52 -2.33 -15.85
N TYR A 207 -18.71 -3.65 -15.88
CA TYR A 207 -17.60 -4.59 -15.97
C TYR A 207 -16.84 -4.47 -17.29
N GLN A 208 -17.45 -3.98 -18.36
CA GLN A 208 -16.77 -3.81 -19.65
C GLN A 208 -15.75 -2.68 -19.58
N SER A 209 -16.13 -1.52 -19.03
CA SER A 209 -15.18 -0.42 -18.82
C SER A 209 -14.11 -0.79 -17.79
N ALA A 210 -14.44 -1.61 -16.78
CA ALA A 210 -13.46 -2.15 -15.85
C ALA A 210 -12.43 -3.06 -16.55
N ILE A 211 -12.89 -3.97 -17.42
CA ILE A 211 -12.03 -4.85 -18.24
C ILE A 211 -11.16 -4.01 -19.19
N ASN A 212 -11.72 -3.03 -19.89
CA ASN A 212 -10.98 -2.15 -20.78
C ASN A 212 -9.89 -1.38 -20.01
N SER A 213 -10.21 -0.88 -18.82
CA SER A 213 -9.24 -0.20 -17.94
C SER A 213 -8.12 -1.14 -17.51
N LEU A 214 -8.44 -2.37 -17.11
CA LEU A 214 -7.44 -3.38 -16.75
C LEU A 214 -6.55 -3.77 -17.94
N ASN A 215 -7.13 -3.95 -19.12
CA ASN A 215 -6.38 -4.27 -20.33
C ASN A 215 -5.44 -3.14 -20.75
N LEU A 216 -5.86 -1.88 -20.58
CA LEU A 216 -4.97 -0.73 -20.76
C LEU A 216 -3.77 -0.76 -19.80
N GLU A 217 -3.99 -1.12 -18.54
CA GLU A 217 -2.88 -1.25 -17.58
C GLU A 217 -1.97 -2.46 -17.87
N ILE A 218 -2.54 -3.55 -18.40
CA ILE A 218 -1.77 -4.69 -18.92
C ILE A 218 -0.90 -4.24 -20.10
N GLU A 219 -1.44 -3.47 -21.03
CA GLU A 219 -0.72 -2.94 -22.18
C GLU A 219 0.42 -2.01 -21.74
N LYS A 220 0.18 -1.08 -20.81
CA LYS A 220 1.26 -0.23 -20.25
C LYS A 220 2.35 -1.05 -19.56
N ARG A 221 1.98 -2.12 -18.85
CA ARG A 221 2.96 -3.05 -18.27
C ARG A 221 3.77 -3.77 -19.34
N GLN A 222 3.15 -4.14 -20.47
CA GLN A 222 3.85 -4.74 -21.61
C GLN A 222 4.82 -3.75 -22.26
N ILE A 223 4.38 -2.52 -22.52
CA ILE A 223 5.24 -1.45 -23.04
C ILE A 223 6.45 -1.23 -22.12
N TYR A 224 6.22 -1.14 -20.81
CA TYR A 224 7.30 -0.99 -19.84
C TYR A 224 8.23 -2.21 -19.77
N HIS A 225 7.68 -3.42 -19.87
CA HIS A 225 8.47 -4.64 -19.99
C HIS A 225 9.41 -4.56 -21.22
N ASP A 226 8.90 -4.10 -22.36
CA ASP A 226 9.68 -3.98 -23.59
C ASP A 226 10.76 -2.89 -23.49
N MET A 227 10.47 -1.78 -22.81
CA MET A 227 11.48 -0.76 -22.45
C MET A 227 12.60 -1.35 -21.58
N CYS A 228 12.25 -2.13 -20.56
CA CYS A 228 13.25 -2.84 -19.75
C CYS A 228 14.04 -3.84 -20.60
N GLY A 229 13.36 -4.60 -21.46
CA GLY A 229 13.98 -5.54 -22.39
C GLY A 229 15.01 -4.87 -23.30
N LYS A 230 14.70 -3.67 -23.81
CA LYS A 230 15.62 -2.86 -24.61
C LYS A 230 16.87 -2.47 -23.81
N ILE A 231 16.70 -1.96 -22.59
CA ILE A 231 17.81 -1.57 -21.70
C ILE A 231 18.71 -2.78 -21.40
N ILE A 232 18.11 -3.92 -21.07
CA ILE A 232 18.86 -5.16 -20.78
C ILE A 232 19.59 -5.68 -22.03
N ASN A 233 18.99 -5.55 -23.22
CA ASN A 233 19.68 -5.88 -24.46
C ASN A 233 20.84 -4.92 -24.77
N ASP A 234 20.69 -3.63 -24.48
CA ASP A 234 21.75 -2.65 -24.65
C ASP A 234 22.93 -2.88 -23.71
N LEU A 235 22.68 -3.39 -22.48
CA LEU A 235 23.74 -3.89 -21.60
C LEU A 235 24.51 -5.04 -22.26
N LYS A 236 23.82 -6.01 -22.87
CA LYS A 236 24.47 -7.13 -23.58
C LYS A 236 25.31 -6.64 -24.76
N LEU A 237 24.79 -5.73 -25.58
CA LEU A 237 25.52 -5.13 -26.71
C LEU A 237 26.72 -4.29 -26.25
N ALA A 238 26.62 -3.69 -25.06
CA ALA A 238 27.72 -3.02 -24.39
C ALA A 238 28.74 -4.01 -23.77
N ASN A 239 28.54 -5.32 -23.90
CA ASN A 239 29.34 -6.37 -23.23
C ASN A 239 29.34 -6.26 -21.71
N LEU A 240 28.26 -5.73 -21.13
CA LEU A 240 28.10 -5.60 -19.68
C LEU A 240 27.23 -6.75 -19.14
N PRO A 241 27.65 -7.40 -18.04
CA PRO A 241 26.91 -8.52 -17.48
C PRO A 241 25.59 -8.06 -16.85
N ILE A 242 24.57 -8.91 -16.88
CA ILE A 242 23.24 -8.67 -16.31
C ILE A 242 23.17 -9.23 -14.90
N THR A 243 22.66 -8.46 -13.96
CA THR A 243 22.55 -8.88 -12.56
C THR A 243 21.35 -9.80 -12.33
N GLN A 244 21.37 -10.59 -11.27
CA GLN A 244 20.27 -11.43 -10.83
C GLN A 244 18.99 -10.61 -10.57
N PRO A 245 19.01 -9.46 -9.86
CA PRO A 245 17.82 -8.63 -9.70
C PRO A 245 17.22 -8.17 -11.03
N GLU A 246 18.06 -7.79 -12.00
CA GLU A 246 17.61 -7.40 -13.35
C GLU A 246 16.89 -8.57 -14.06
N GLN A 247 17.44 -9.80 -13.97
CA GLN A 247 16.81 -11.00 -14.53
C GLN A 247 15.46 -11.30 -13.87
N ILE A 248 15.42 -11.31 -12.53
CA ILE A 248 14.20 -11.57 -11.75
C ILE A 248 13.13 -10.52 -12.05
N ARG A 249 13.54 -9.26 -12.23
CA ARG A 249 12.63 -8.18 -12.58
C ARG A 249 11.96 -8.41 -13.93
N LEU A 250 12.72 -8.83 -14.95
CA LEU A 250 12.15 -9.19 -16.25
C LEU A 250 11.17 -10.35 -16.13
N ILE A 251 11.55 -11.45 -15.45
CA ILE A 251 10.66 -12.61 -15.25
C ILE A 251 9.35 -12.20 -14.57
N TYR A 252 9.45 -11.37 -13.53
CA TYR A 252 8.28 -10.83 -12.84
C TYR A 252 7.35 -10.05 -13.78
N LEU A 253 7.91 -9.18 -14.63
CA LEU A 253 7.16 -8.36 -15.56
C LEU A 253 6.53 -9.21 -16.68
N SER A 254 7.25 -10.21 -17.20
CA SER A 254 6.77 -11.08 -18.28
C SER A 254 5.52 -11.88 -17.92
N PHE A 255 5.32 -12.19 -16.63
CA PHE A 255 4.23 -13.02 -16.15
C PHE A 255 3.33 -12.32 -15.12
N PHE A 256 3.43 -10.99 -15.01
CA PHE A 256 2.67 -10.26 -14.00
C PHE A 256 1.18 -10.50 -14.15
N LYS A 257 0.52 -10.78 -13.01
CA LYS A 257 -0.94 -10.82 -12.90
C LYS A 257 -1.39 -10.13 -11.63
N ASP A 258 -2.47 -9.36 -11.74
CA ASP A 258 -3.05 -8.64 -10.63
C ASP A 258 -3.55 -9.59 -9.53
N ARG A 259 -3.72 -9.01 -8.34
CA ARG A 259 -4.04 -9.76 -7.13
C ARG A 259 -5.49 -10.25 -7.12
N GLN A 260 -5.72 -11.37 -6.44
CA GLN A 260 -7.06 -11.97 -6.36
C GLN A 260 -8.10 -11.09 -5.68
N ASP A 261 -7.72 -10.17 -4.78
CA ASP A 261 -8.66 -9.23 -4.16
C ASP A 261 -9.29 -8.26 -5.16
N LEU A 262 -8.61 -7.97 -6.28
CA LEU A 262 -9.14 -7.19 -7.39
C LEU A 262 -9.95 -8.05 -8.36
N LEU A 263 -9.43 -9.25 -8.68
CA LEU A 263 -10.02 -10.14 -9.68
C LEU A 263 -11.28 -10.87 -9.21
N LYS A 264 -11.54 -10.95 -7.90
CA LYS A 264 -12.70 -11.66 -7.30
C LYS A 264 -14.07 -11.17 -7.79
N ASN A 265 -14.15 -9.94 -8.30
CA ASN A 265 -15.41 -9.34 -8.75
C ASN A 265 -15.80 -9.77 -10.17
N PHE A 266 -14.90 -10.43 -10.90
CA PHE A 266 -15.15 -10.87 -12.27
C PHE A 266 -15.53 -12.35 -12.30
N ASN A 267 -16.51 -12.69 -13.12
CA ASN A 267 -16.87 -14.08 -13.36
C ASN A 267 -15.87 -14.79 -14.30
N PRO A 268 -15.88 -16.13 -14.41
CA PRO A 268 -14.92 -16.85 -15.24
C PRO A 268 -14.92 -16.49 -16.73
N ARG A 269 -16.05 -16.02 -17.29
CA ARG A 269 -16.11 -15.56 -18.68
C ARG A 269 -15.43 -14.21 -18.84
N GLN A 270 -15.67 -13.28 -17.91
CA GLN A 270 -15.04 -11.96 -17.88
C GLN A 270 -13.53 -12.06 -17.65
N LEU A 271 -13.07 -12.96 -16.78
CA LEU A 271 -11.64 -13.18 -16.55
C LEU A 271 -10.89 -13.62 -17.83
N LYS A 272 -11.56 -14.33 -18.76
CA LYS A 272 -10.97 -14.70 -20.05
C LYS A 272 -10.81 -13.54 -21.03
N LEU A 273 -11.48 -12.41 -20.79
CA LEU A 273 -11.35 -11.19 -21.59
C LEU A 273 -10.17 -10.32 -21.13
N LEU A 274 -9.53 -10.68 -20.02
CA LEU A 274 -8.35 -9.99 -19.50
C LEU A 274 -7.09 -10.57 -20.13
N ASN A 275 -6.30 -9.72 -20.78
CA ASN A 275 -5.15 -10.13 -21.60
C ASN A 275 -3.89 -10.41 -20.76
N TYR A 276 -4.03 -11.04 -19.59
CA TYR A 276 -2.87 -11.37 -18.77
C TYR A 276 -1.97 -12.40 -19.46
N PRO A 277 -0.63 -12.23 -19.38
CA PRO A 277 0.29 -13.26 -19.82
C PRO A 277 0.09 -14.52 -18.98
N GLN A 278 0.18 -15.70 -19.59
CA GLN A 278 0.01 -16.97 -18.89
C GLN A 278 1.30 -17.41 -18.21
N PHE A 279 1.20 -17.92 -16.98
CA PHE A 279 2.28 -18.65 -16.31
C PHE A 279 1.76 -20.04 -15.94
N ASN A 280 2.40 -21.07 -16.49
CA ASN A 280 2.02 -22.47 -16.35
C ASN A 280 3.25 -23.34 -16.11
N TRP A 281 3.04 -24.65 -15.93
CA TRP A 281 4.11 -25.61 -15.69
C TRP A 281 5.22 -25.59 -16.76
N GLY A 282 4.86 -25.42 -18.04
CA GLY A 282 5.83 -25.34 -19.14
C GLY A 282 6.77 -24.13 -19.01
N ASN A 283 6.22 -22.97 -18.71
CA ASN A 283 7.00 -21.74 -18.48
C ASN A 283 7.92 -21.90 -17.26
N TYR A 284 7.40 -22.51 -16.19
CA TYR A 284 8.18 -22.82 -15.00
C TYR A 284 9.37 -23.73 -15.30
N GLN A 285 9.15 -24.86 -15.98
CA GLN A 285 10.22 -25.80 -16.35
C GLN A 285 11.26 -25.15 -17.26
N MET A 286 10.85 -24.31 -18.20
CA MET A 286 11.77 -23.55 -19.05
C MET A 286 12.68 -22.64 -18.21
N LEU A 287 12.10 -21.85 -17.29
CA LEU A 287 12.87 -20.94 -16.44
C LEU A 287 13.83 -21.69 -15.51
N ILE A 288 13.38 -22.80 -14.92
CA ILE A 288 14.24 -23.65 -14.08
C ILE A 288 15.39 -24.24 -14.91
N LYS A 289 15.12 -24.72 -16.13
CA LYS A 289 16.16 -25.24 -17.02
C LYS A 289 17.18 -24.16 -17.43
N SER A 290 16.72 -22.92 -17.64
CA SER A 290 17.59 -21.80 -18.05
C SER A 290 18.43 -21.21 -16.93
N PHE A 291 17.90 -21.15 -15.69
CA PHE A 291 18.51 -20.40 -14.60
C PHE A 291 18.91 -21.25 -13.38
N GLY A 292 18.54 -22.53 -13.35
CA GLY A 292 18.77 -23.45 -12.24
C GLY A 292 17.71 -23.34 -11.13
N ASP A 293 17.48 -24.42 -10.39
CA ASP A 293 16.53 -24.48 -9.27
C ASP A 293 17.16 -24.24 -7.89
N ASN A 294 18.45 -23.91 -7.82
CA ASN A 294 19.17 -23.61 -6.58
C ASN A 294 19.17 -22.10 -6.24
N ARG A 295 18.39 -21.29 -6.95
CA ARG A 295 18.32 -19.82 -6.79
C ARG A 295 17.14 -19.39 -5.93
N ARG A 296 17.42 -18.88 -4.74
CA ARG A 296 16.40 -18.39 -3.79
C ARG A 296 15.52 -17.28 -4.37
N ASP A 297 16.14 -16.29 -5.00
CA ASP A 297 15.49 -15.14 -5.62
C ASP A 297 14.55 -15.57 -6.76
N LEU A 298 14.99 -16.52 -7.58
CA LEU A 298 14.18 -17.12 -8.64
C LEU A 298 12.98 -17.89 -8.08
N LEU A 299 13.21 -18.83 -7.16
CA LEU A 299 12.10 -19.59 -6.57
C LEU A 299 11.11 -18.67 -5.83
N SER A 300 11.57 -17.56 -5.25
CA SER A 300 10.70 -16.57 -4.61
C SER A 300 9.75 -15.90 -5.61
N VAL A 301 10.27 -15.46 -6.77
CA VAL A 301 9.43 -14.82 -7.80
C VAL A 301 8.52 -15.82 -8.48
N LEU A 302 8.99 -17.04 -8.74
CA LEU A 302 8.18 -18.10 -9.35
C LEU A 302 7.05 -18.54 -8.42
N LEU A 303 7.30 -18.62 -7.10
CA LEU A 303 6.24 -18.89 -6.13
C LEU A 303 5.19 -17.77 -6.12
N LEU A 304 5.61 -16.50 -6.13
CA LEU A 304 4.69 -15.38 -6.26
C LEU A 304 3.85 -15.50 -7.54
N LEU A 305 4.46 -15.76 -8.69
CA LEU A 305 3.73 -15.95 -9.94
C LEU A 305 2.76 -17.13 -9.86
N ALA A 306 3.18 -18.28 -9.32
CA ALA A 306 2.33 -19.45 -9.14
C ALA A 306 1.08 -19.14 -8.28
N THR A 307 1.25 -18.39 -7.17
CA THR A 307 0.11 -17.97 -6.34
C THR A 307 -0.84 -16.99 -7.04
N ARG A 308 -0.34 -16.15 -7.97
CA ARG A 308 -1.18 -15.24 -8.78
C ARG A 308 -1.94 -15.99 -9.88
N HIS A 309 -1.33 -17.04 -10.42
CA HIS A 309 -1.85 -17.81 -11.55
C HIS A 309 -2.61 -19.09 -11.16
N ASP A 310 -2.79 -19.34 -9.86
CA ASP A 310 -3.43 -20.56 -9.34
C ASP A 310 -2.75 -21.86 -9.82
N GLN A 311 -1.42 -21.85 -9.93
CA GLN A 311 -0.63 -23.00 -10.37
C GLN A 311 -0.14 -23.78 -9.17
N PHE A 312 -1.02 -24.63 -8.61
CA PHE A 312 -0.71 -25.37 -7.38
C PHE A 312 0.35 -26.44 -7.58
N ASP A 313 0.41 -27.07 -8.75
CA ASP A 313 1.48 -27.98 -9.17
C ASP A 313 2.87 -27.33 -9.04
N ILE A 314 3.02 -26.08 -9.48
CA ILE A 314 4.26 -25.31 -9.31
C ILE A 314 4.54 -25.04 -7.82
N ILE A 315 3.51 -24.68 -7.04
CA ILE A 315 3.67 -24.48 -5.59
C ILE A 315 4.15 -25.78 -4.92
N GLN A 316 3.56 -26.92 -5.28
CA GLN A 316 3.94 -28.24 -4.77
C GLN A 316 5.38 -28.60 -5.09
N ASP A 317 5.90 -28.21 -6.26
CA ASP A 317 7.29 -28.45 -6.63
C ASP A 317 8.28 -27.48 -5.96
N ILE A 318 7.90 -26.22 -5.76
CA ILE A 318 8.79 -25.21 -5.15
C ILE A 318 8.95 -25.43 -3.64
N LEU A 319 7.88 -25.72 -2.90
CA LEU A 319 7.92 -25.71 -1.43
C LEU A 319 8.95 -26.68 -0.83
N PRO A 320 9.09 -27.94 -1.28
CA PRO A 320 10.14 -28.84 -0.81
C PRO A 320 11.56 -28.30 -1.09
N LYS A 321 11.79 -27.70 -2.28
CA LYS A 321 13.10 -27.15 -2.68
C LYS A 321 13.60 -26.02 -1.77
N VAL A 322 12.68 -25.35 -1.07
CA VAL A 322 12.97 -24.25 -0.16
C VAL A 322 12.77 -24.61 1.32
N ASN A 323 12.73 -25.91 1.63
CA ASN A 323 12.51 -26.43 2.98
C ASN A 323 11.17 -25.98 3.62
N LEU A 324 10.14 -25.81 2.79
CA LEU A 324 8.77 -25.53 3.20
C LEU A 324 7.81 -26.69 2.85
N GLY A 325 8.34 -27.87 2.50
CA GLY A 325 7.56 -29.07 2.20
C GLY A 325 6.60 -29.46 3.33
N CYS A 326 6.98 -29.20 4.58
CA CYS A 326 6.18 -29.42 5.78
C CYS A 326 4.81 -28.70 5.78
N ILE A 327 4.66 -27.63 4.99
CA ILE A 327 3.38 -26.93 4.83
C ILE A 327 2.37 -27.88 4.18
N LEU A 328 2.79 -28.63 3.15
CA LEU A 328 1.91 -29.52 2.41
C LEU A 328 1.85 -30.92 3.03
N ASP A 329 3.00 -31.45 3.45
CA ASP A 329 3.13 -32.79 4.00
C ASP A 329 3.99 -32.77 5.27
N PRO A 330 3.42 -33.05 6.47
CA PRO A 330 4.16 -32.98 7.72
C PRO A 330 5.26 -34.07 7.81
N GLY A 331 5.13 -35.16 7.04
CA GLY A 331 6.12 -36.23 6.97
C GLY A 331 7.40 -35.80 6.24
N GLN A 332 7.32 -34.78 5.38
CA GLN A 332 8.49 -34.04 4.91
C GLN A 332 8.98 -33.14 6.04
N SER A 333 9.56 -33.77 7.06
CA SER A 333 10.34 -33.05 8.06
C SER A 333 11.38 -32.20 7.34
N THR A 334 11.74 -31.06 7.92
CA THR A 334 12.83 -30.20 7.44
C THR A 334 14.21 -30.87 7.57
N THR A 335 14.26 -32.21 7.59
CA THR A 335 15.45 -33.01 7.82
C THR A 335 16.37 -32.91 6.62
N THR A 336 17.48 -32.21 6.88
CA THR A 336 18.85 -32.66 6.61
C THR A 336 19.01 -33.39 5.28
N THR A 337 19.53 -32.76 4.22
CA THR A 337 20.92 -33.13 3.84
C THR A 337 21.68 -32.23 2.86
N ALA A 338 21.19 -31.07 2.36
CA ALA A 338 22.07 -30.30 1.44
C ALA A 338 21.94 -28.77 1.47
N ASN A 339 20.74 -28.20 1.56
CA ASN A 339 20.56 -26.76 1.33
C ASN A 339 19.79 -26.06 2.46
N THR A 340 20.31 -26.11 3.70
CA THR A 340 19.85 -25.25 4.82
C THR A 340 19.87 -23.75 4.47
N SER A 341 20.51 -23.37 3.37
CA SER A 341 20.66 -21.99 2.88
C SER A 341 19.45 -21.43 2.12
N LEU A 342 18.58 -22.26 1.55
CA LEU A 342 17.50 -21.83 0.63
C LEU A 342 16.18 -21.52 1.36
N LYS A 343 16.23 -20.70 2.42
CA LYS A 343 15.00 -20.21 3.09
C LYS A 343 14.39 -19.04 2.32
N LEU A 344 13.09 -19.09 2.03
CA LEU A 344 12.38 -17.97 1.39
C LEU A 344 12.29 -16.73 2.29
N THR A 345 11.80 -15.62 1.73
CA THR A 345 11.56 -14.38 2.49
C THR A 345 10.19 -14.40 3.18
N ASP A 346 10.01 -13.59 4.22
CA ASP A 346 8.72 -13.42 4.90
C ASP A 346 7.60 -13.00 3.93
N ASN A 347 7.95 -12.25 2.88
CA ASN A 347 7.00 -11.84 1.86
C ASN A 347 6.45 -13.04 1.05
N SER A 348 7.27 -14.07 0.82
CA SER A 348 6.83 -15.32 0.17
C SER A 348 5.80 -16.06 1.04
N LEU A 349 5.99 -16.11 2.36
CA LEU A 349 5.05 -16.72 3.29
C LEU A 349 3.72 -15.95 3.34
N ARG A 350 3.76 -14.60 3.28
CA ARG A 350 2.55 -13.78 3.14
C ARG A 350 1.79 -14.08 1.85
N HIS A 351 2.48 -14.33 0.75
CA HIS A 351 1.83 -14.75 -0.50
C HIS A 351 1.10 -16.09 -0.35
N LEU A 352 1.68 -17.05 0.39
CA LEU A 352 1.03 -18.32 0.71
C LEU A 352 -0.20 -18.12 1.61
N VAL A 353 -0.10 -17.30 2.66
CA VAL A 353 -1.24 -16.96 3.53
C VAL A 353 -2.40 -16.42 2.69
N TYR A 354 -2.14 -15.43 1.83
CA TYR A 354 -3.18 -14.91 0.94
C TYR A 354 -3.71 -15.97 -0.01
N TYR A 355 -2.83 -16.75 -0.64
CA TYR A 355 -3.22 -17.80 -1.57
C TYR A 355 -4.19 -18.80 -0.93
N PHE A 356 -3.85 -19.38 0.21
CA PHE A 356 -4.73 -20.34 0.89
C PHE A 356 -6.02 -19.70 1.44
N THR A 357 -6.02 -18.39 1.69
CA THR A 357 -7.25 -17.64 2.04
C THR A 357 -8.21 -17.50 0.85
N TRP A 358 -7.69 -17.32 -0.36
CA TRP A 358 -8.53 -17.07 -1.55
C TRP A 358 -9.06 -18.36 -2.18
N TYR A 359 -8.29 -19.44 -2.15
CA TYR A 359 -8.63 -20.71 -2.79
C TYR A 359 -9.19 -21.72 -1.78
N ILE A 360 -10.24 -21.32 -1.05
CA ILE A 360 -10.90 -22.15 -0.01
C ILE A 360 -11.55 -23.43 -0.54
N ASP A 361 -11.85 -23.47 -1.84
CA ASP A 361 -12.41 -24.66 -2.49
C ASP A 361 -11.36 -25.75 -2.69
N ARG A 362 -10.08 -25.46 -2.46
CA ARG A 362 -8.98 -26.41 -2.57
C ARG A 362 -9.01 -27.39 -1.37
N PRO A 363 -8.85 -28.70 -1.61
CA PRO A 363 -8.74 -29.66 -0.51
C PRO A 363 -7.61 -29.27 0.46
N ASN A 364 -7.88 -29.39 1.77
CA ASN A 364 -6.93 -29.11 2.86
C ASN A 364 -6.43 -27.64 2.95
N PHE A 365 -7.12 -26.67 2.35
CA PHE A 365 -6.67 -25.26 2.37
C PHE A 365 -6.45 -24.73 3.80
N ASP A 366 -7.31 -25.13 4.73
CA ASP A 366 -7.31 -24.77 6.15
C ASP A 366 -6.06 -25.29 6.86
N THR A 367 -5.69 -26.53 6.57
CA THR A 367 -4.49 -27.19 7.08
C THR A 367 -3.24 -26.52 6.53
N TYR A 368 -3.20 -26.22 5.23
CA TYR A 368 -2.08 -25.51 4.61
C TYR A 368 -1.93 -24.09 5.14
N LEU A 369 -3.05 -23.39 5.34
CA LEU A 369 -3.07 -22.06 5.93
C LEU A 369 -2.56 -22.09 7.38
N ALA A 370 -3.10 -22.98 8.21
CA ALA A 370 -2.70 -23.16 9.61
C ALA A 370 -1.19 -23.44 9.71
N ARG A 371 -0.67 -24.41 8.94
CA ARG A 371 0.76 -24.73 8.93
C ARG A 371 1.64 -23.60 8.42
N THR A 372 1.15 -22.80 7.47
CA THR A 372 1.87 -21.59 7.02
C THR A 372 1.97 -20.59 8.17
N ILE A 373 0.91 -20.41 8.95
CA ILE A 373 0.87 -19.53 10.13
C ILE A 373 1.74 -20.09 11.25
N ASP A 374 1.72 -21.40 11.50
CA ASP A 374 2.62 -22.04 12.47
C ASP A 374 4.09 -21.86 12.07
N TYR A 375 4.41 -22.00 10.79
CA TYR A 375 5.75 -21.76 10.29
C TYR A 375 6.18 -20.31 10.55
N ILE A 376 5.32 -19.34 10.21
CA ILE A 376 5.53 -17.91 10.51
C ILE A 376 5.79 -17.72 12.01
N THR A 377 4.92 -18.29 12.85
CA THR A 377 4.94 -18.16 14.31
C THR A 377 6.24 -18.72 14.90
N ASN A 378 6.71 -19.86 14.41
CA ASN A 378 7.82 -20.59 15.04
C ASN A 378 9.19 -20.31 14.40
N ASN A 379 9.24 -19.82 13.15
CA ASN A 379 10.50 -19.75 12.38
C ASN A 379 10.89 -18.35 11.89
N ILE A 380 9.98 -17.37 11.87
CA ILE A 380 10.35 -16.00 11.51
C ILE A 380 10.89 -15.28 12.75
N PRO A 381 12.14 -14.79 12.77
CA PRO A 381 12.72 -14.17 13.96
C PRO A 381 12.21 -12.75 14.25
N VAL A 382 11.71 -12.05 13.24
CA VAL A 382 11.26 -10.65 13.36
C VAL A 382 9.82 -10.54 12.88
N LEU A 383 8.89 -10.26 13.79
CA LEU A 383 7.52 -9.93 13.43
C LEU A 383 7.44 -8.53 12.83
N THR A 384 6.61 -8.35 11.80
CA THR A 384 6.41 -7.06 11.13
C THR A 384 4.93 -6.72 11.05
N THR A 385 4.61 -5.43 10.98
CA THR A 385 3.23 -4.94 10.79
C THR A 385 2.59 -5.56 9.53
N ASP A 386 3.40 -5.83 8.49
CA ASP A 386 2.96 -6.46 7.26
C ASP A 386 2.48 -7.91 7.44
N ILE A 387 3.13 -8.68 8.31
CA ILE A 387 2.73 -10.07 8.64
C ILE A 387 1.41 -10.04 9.43
N VAL A 388 1.33 -9.18 10.46
CA VAL A 388 0.12 -9.01 11.28
C VAL A 388 -1.07 -8.59 10.41
N ASN A 389 -0.87 -7.61 9.52
CA ASN A 389 -1.91 -7.16 8.59
C ASN A 389 -2.33 -8.25 7.60
N SER A 390 -1.41 -9.10 7.15
CA SER A 390 -1.75 -10.23 6.28
C SER A 390 -2.63 -11.26 6.99
N ILE A 391 -2.30 -11.63 8.23
CA ILE A 391 -3.08 -12.58 9.02
C ILE A 391 -4.42 -11.97 9.44
N SER A 392 -4.44 -10.70 9.88
CA SER A 392 -5.66 -9.96 10.20
C SER A 392 -6.62 -9.91 9.01
N GLN A 393 -6.13 -9.58 7.80
CA GLN A 393 -6.97 -9.61 6.60
C GLN A 393 -7.53 -11.01 6.33
N THR A 394 -6.70 -12.05 6.48
CA THR A 394 -7.14 -13.45 6.32
C THR A 394 -8.27 -13.81 7.28
N LEU A 395 -8.15 -13.44 8.56
CA LEU A 395 -9.19 -13.67 9.56
C LEU A 395 -10.51 -13.00 9.15
N ILE A 396 -10.47 -11.74 8.70
CA ILE A 396 -11.66 -10.99 8.27
C ILE A 396 -12.29 -11.57 7.01
N GLU A 397 -11.48 -12.00 6.04
CA GLU A 397 -11.95 -12.63 4.80
C GLU A 397 -12.65 -13.97 5.09
N LEU A 398 -12.16 -14.73 6.08
CA LEU A 398 -12.71 -16.01 6.53
C LEU A 398 -13.87 -15.89 7.55
N GLY A 399 -14.17 -14.69 8.06
CA GLY A 399 -15.28 -14.46 8.98
C GLY A 399 -14.92 -14.38 10.47
N TYR A 400 -13.64 -14.49 10.82
CA TYR A 400 -13.13 -14.48 12.19
C TYR A 400 -12.79 -13.06 12.68
N ILE A 401 -13.77 -12.14 12.64
CA ILE A 401 -13.52 -10.73 12.97
C ILE A 401 -13.07 -10.52 14.41
N LYS A 402 -13.65 -11.25 15.37
CA LYS A 402 -13.29 -11.16 16.80
C LYS A 402 -11.83 -11.53 17.05
N GLN A 403 -11.32 -12.53 16.33
CA GLN A 403 -9.91 -12.92 16.38
C GLN A 403 -9.02 -11.84 15.75
N ALA A 404 -9.49 -11.19 14.67
CA ALA A 404 -8.77 -10.08 14.05
C ALA A 404 -8.71 -8.84 14.95
N GLU A 405 -9.80 -8.52 15.66
CA GLU A 405 -9.88 -7.47 16.69
C GLU A 405 -8.89 -7.73 17.81
N LYS A 406 -8.92 -8.94 18.39
CA LYS A 406 -7.99 -9.35 19.45
C LYS A 406 -6.53 -9.25 18.99
N LEU A 407 -6.22 -9.70 17.78
CA LEU A 407 -4.87 -9.58 17.23
C LEU A 407 -4.47 -8.11 17.03
N PHE A 408 -5.38 -7.25 16.55
CA PHE A 408 -5.14 -5.83 16.37
C PHE A 408 -4.84 -5.13 17.70
N GLU A 409 -5.67 -5.35 18.71
CA GLU A 409 -5.49 -4.77 20.05
C GLU A 409 -4.16 -5.20 20.66
N LEU A 410 -3.87 -6.51 20.63
CA LEU A 410 -2.64 -7.05 21.19
C LEU A 410 -1.39 -6.71 20.37
N ALA A 411 -1.50 -6.42 19.08
CA ALA A 411 -0.36 -6.02 18.27
C ALA A 411 0.02 -4.55 18.47
N PHE A 412 -0.95 -3.67 18.70
CA PHE A 412 -0.72 -2.23 18.56
C PHE A 412 -1.12 -1.40 19.80
N PHE A 413 -1.97 -1.92 20.68
CA PHE A 413 -2.62 -1.14 21.75
C PHE A 413 -2.66 -1.84 23.13
N GLN A 414 -1.74 -2.78 23.41
CA GLN A 414 -1.71 -3.49 24.70
C GLN A 414 -1.58 -2.60 25.93
N ASP A 415 -0.85 -1.49 25.81
CA ASP A 415 -0.59 -0.58 26.92
C ASP A 415 -1.00 0.83 26.44
N PRO A 416 -2.20 1.31 26.80
CA PRO A 416 -2.76 2.58 26.30
C PRO A 416 -2.08 3.81 26.92
N LYS A 417 -0.91 3.65 27.56
CA LYS A 417 -0.11 4.78 28.02
C LYS A 417 0.07 5.71 26.82
N PRO A 418 -0.30 7.00 26.95
CA PRO A 418 -0.12 7.96 25.86
C PRO A 418 1.33 7.86 25.43
N THR A 419 1.53 7.64 24.13
CA THR A 419 2.87 7.52 23.58
C THR A 419 3.54 8.86 23.89
N PRO A 420 4.70 8.90 24.58
CA PRO A 420 5.32 10.16 24.95
C PRO A 420 5.44 11.08 23.72
N PRO A 421 5.27 12.40 23.85
CA PRO A 421 5.37 13.33 22.72
C PRO A 421 6.74 13.30 22.01
N GLU A 422 7.77 12.73 22.65
CA GLU A 422 9.07 12.43 22.03
C GLU A 422 8.96 11.53 20.77
N TYR A 423 7.82 10.85 20.58
CA TYR A 423 7.50 10.06 19.41
C TYR A 423 6.81 10.86 18.29
N GLU A 424 6.81 12.19 18.29
CA GLU A 424 6.27 13.02 17.19
C GLU A 424 7.38 13.79 16.46
N ASN A 425 8.57 13.20 16.31
CA ASN A 425 9.60 13.72 15.39
C ASN A 425 9.35 13.24 13.95
N SER A 426 10.11 13.75 12.98
CA SER A 426 9.99 13.36 11.56
C SER A 426 10.19 11.86 11.31
N GLU A 427 10.90 11.15 12.19
CA GLU A 427 11.13 9.71 12.11
C GLU A 427 9.85 8.92 12.42
N SER A 428 9.06 9.41 13.37
CA SER A 428 7.81 8.77 13.80
C SER A 428 6.77 8.66 12.68
N ILE A 429 6.77 9.68 11.83
CA ILE A 429 5.88 9.87 10.70
C ILE A 429 6.19 8.83 9.61
N SER A 430 7.46 8.54 9.37
CA SER A 430 7.86 7.49 8.43
C SER A 430 7.41 6.09 8.86
N TYR A 431 7.20 5.81 10.15
CA TYR A 431 6.63 4.53 10.60
C TYR A 431 5.17 4.33 10.18
N LYS A 432 4.41 5.41 9.98
CA LYS A 432 3.01 5.34 9.51
C LYS A 432 2.91 4.97 8.03
N ARG A 433 4.03 5.06 7.28
CA ARG A 433 4.16 4.65 5.87
C ARG A 433 3.09 5.26 4.95
N LEU A 434 2.75 6.54 5.18
CA LEU A 434 1.70 7.23 4.44
C LEU A 434 2.13 7.65 3.03
N THR A 435 3.44 7.75 2.78
CA THR A 435 4.00 7.97 1.43
C THR A 435 4.76 6.75 0.92
N THR A 436 5.00 6.72 -0.41
CA THR A 436 5.82 5.66 -1.02
C THR A 436 7.25 5.73 -0.49
N GLU A 437 7.77 6.93 -0.29
CA GLU A 437 9.09 7.19 0.27
C GLU A 437 9.21 6.70 1.72
N ASP A 438 8.21 6.98 2.57
CA ASP A 438 8.20 6.44 3.94
C ASP A 438 8.19 4.91 3.94
N SER A 439 7.43 4.31 3.02
CA SER A 439 7.42 2.85 2.87
C SER A 439 8.79 2.31 2.45
N ILE A 440 9.52 2.99 1.57
CA ILE A 440 10.88 2.61 1.15
C ILE A 440 11.85 2.73 2.33
N ILE A 441 11.87 3.88 3.01
CA ILE A 441 12.74 4.12 4.17
C ILE A 441 12.49 3.08 5.26
N ASN A 442 11.21 2.83 5.58
CA ASN A 442 10.86 1.86 6.60
C ASN A 442 11.25 0.42 6.21
N GLN A 443 11.11 0.04 4.94
CA GLN A 443 11.60 -1.25 4.45
C GLN A 443 13.12 -1.40 4.58
N GLU A 444 13.87 -0.30 4.41
CA GLU A 444 15.32 -0.30 4.60
C GLU A 444 15.70 -0.48 6.06
N TRP A 445 15.06 0.24 6.98
CA TRP A 445 15.26 0.03 8.41
C TRP A 445 14.88 -1.38 8.84
N GLN A 446 13.76 -1.92 8.33
CA GLN A 446 13.34 -3.29 8.64
C GLN A 446 14.39 -4.29 8.15
N PHE A 447 14.96 -4.07 6.97
CA PHE A 447 16.05 -4.88 6.43
C PHE A 447 17.31 -4.83 7.31
N ILE A 448 17.74 -3.63 7.71
CA ILE A 448 18.91 -3.43 8.59
C ILE A 448 18.70 -4.13 9.93
N TYR A 449 17.54 -3.93 10.54
CA TYR A 449 17.18 -4.56 11.81
C TYR A 449 17.19 -6.08 11.72
N THR A 450 16.56 -6.66 10.69
CA THR A 450 16.57 -8.12 10.48
C THR A 450 17.98 -8.65 10.26
N LYS A 451 18.84 -7.90 9.55
CA LYS A 451 20.26 -8.25 9.37
C LYS A 451 21.00 -8.24 10.70
N LEU A 452 20.80 -7.23 11.54
CA LEU A 452 21.37 -7.16 12.88
C LEU A 452 20.92 -8.32 13.76
N LYS A 453 19.63 -8.63 13.80
CA LYS A 453 19.10 -9.79 14.55
C LYS A 453 19.73 -11.10 14.09
N SER A 454 19.98 -11.27 12.78
CA SER A 454 20.65 -12.46 12.25
C SER A 454 22.15 -12.55 12.58
N ILE A 455 22.83 -11.41 12.78
CA ILE A 455 24.26 -11.36 13.12
C ILE A 455 24.45 -11.55 14.63
N THR A 456 23.64 -10.86 15.42
CA THR A 456 23.76 -10.80 16.88
C THR A 456 23.07 -11.97 17.59
N ASN A 457 22.07 -12.58 16.95
CA ASN A 457 21.15 -13.56 17.54
C ASN A 457 20.50 -13.05 18.85
N ASP A 458 20.41 -11.72 19.02
CA ASP A 458 19.77 -11.11 20.18
C ASP A 458 18.27 -11.37 20.11
N ASN A 459 17.66 -11.86 21.19
CA ASN A 459 16.21 -12.06 21.31
C ASN A 459 15.56 -11.11 22.32
N THR A 460 16.32 -10.18 22.89
CA THR A 460 15.90 -9.25 23.96
C THR A 460 15.47 -7.89 23.43
N ILE A 461 16.13 -7.37 22.39
CA ILE A 461 15.77 -6.11 21.74
C ILE A 461 14.72 -6.44 20.69
N ILE A 462 13.49 -6.01 20.94
CA ILE A 462 12.32 -6.27 20.11
C ILE A 462 11.71 -4.93 19.73
N HIS A 463 11.49 -4.67 18.44
CA HIS A 463 10.89 -3.41 18.04
C HIS A 463 9.37 -3.41 18.27
N LYS A 464 8.85 -2.22 18.57
CA LYS A 464 7.42 -1.94 18.65
C LYS A 464 6.80 -2.04 17.26
N LEU A 465 5.67 -2.72 17.16
CA LEU A 465 4.82 -2.72 15.98
C LEU A 465 3.99 -1.44 15.97
N ILE A 466 4.01 -0.75 14.84
CA ILE A 466 3.28 0.50 14.65
C ILE A 466 2.20 0.23 13.59
N PRO A 467 0.92 0.56 13.87
CA PRO A 467 -0.15 0.35 12.91
C PRO A 467 0.04 1.29 11.71
N VAL A 468 -0.48 0.92 10.56
CA VAL A 468 -0.45 1.73 9.32
C VAL A 468 -1.85 1.81 8.72
N GLU A 469 -2.07 2.61 7.68
CA GLU A 469 -3.41 2.78 7.07
C GLU A 469 -4.07 1.42 6.75
N LEU A 470 -3.29 0.46 6.22
CA LEU A 470 -3.79 -0.89 5.92
C LEU A 470 -4.30 -1.64 7.16
N THR A 471 -3.68 -1.44 8.32
CA THR A 471 -4.10 -2.05 9.60
C THR A 471 -5.53 -1.67 9.94
N PHE A 472 -5.85 -0.37 9.86
CA PHE A 472 -7.19 0.13 10.11
C PHE A 472 -8.16 -0.23 8.99
N LEU A 473 -7.72 -0.12 7.73
CA LEU A 473 -8.56 -0.45 6.58
C LEU A 473 -9.10 -1.87 6.66
N ASN A 474 -8.27 -2.86 7.02
CA ASN A 474 -8.70 -4.24 7.13
C ASN A 474 -9.91 -4.38 8.07
N LEU A 475 -9.83 -3.80 9.27
CA LEU A 475 -10.93 -3.82 10.25
C LEU A 475 -12.14 -3.02 9.78
N ILE A 476 -11.94 -1.83 9.18
CA ILE A 476 -13.04 -1.04 8.60
C ILE A 476 -13.77 -1.86 7.52
N GLU A 477 -13.04 -2.54 6.62
CA GLU A 477 -13.64 -3.43 5.62
C GLU A 477 -14.42 -4.59 6.29
N GLY A 478 -13.90 -5.14 7.38
CA GLY A 478 -14.60 -6.10 8.22
C GLY A 478 -15.92 -5.54 8.76
N TYR A 479 -15.88 -4.43 9.49
CA TYR A 479 -17.08 -3.81 10.08
C TYR A 479 -18.09 -3.38 9.03
N CYS A 480 -17.64 -2.85 7.89
CA CYS A 480 -18.49 -2.54 6.74
C CYS A 480 -19.21 -3.80 6.22
N LYS A 481 -18.51 -4.93 6.14
CA LYS A 481 -19.06 -6.21 5.65
C LYS A 481 -20.04 -6.85 6.63
N PHE A 482 -19.84 -6.69 7.95
CA PHE A 482 -20.72 -7.24 8.99
C PHE A 482 -21.77 -6.24 9.50
N GLY A 483 -21.82 -5.03 8.94
CA GLY A 483 -22.82 -4.03 9.29
C GLY A 483 -22.63 -3.37 10.65
N ASN A 484 -21.42 -3.33 11.22
CA ASN A 484 -21.18 -2.83 12.58
C ASN A 484 -20.71 -1.37 12.58
N PHE A 485 -21.64 -0.41 12.53
CA PHE A 485 -21.28 1.02 12.40
C PHE A 485 -20.63 1.60 13.65
N ASP A 486 -21.07 1.21 14.84
CA ASP A 486 -20.48 1.71 16.10
C ASP A 486 -19.01 1.36 16.22
N GLN A 487 -18.61 0.17 15.75
CA GLN A 487 -17.20 -0.22 15.69
C GLN A 487 -16.39 0.64 14.71
N ILE A 488 -17.01 1.15 13.65
CA ILE A 488 -16.35 2.12 12.76
C ILE A 488 -16.15 3.45 13.48
N LYS A 489 -17.15 3.97 14.21
CA LYS A 489 -17.00 5.19 15.03
C LYS A 489 -15.86 5.04 16.05
N GLN A 490 -15.82 3.91 16.74
CA GLN A 490 -14.76 3.60 17.71
C GLN A 490 -13.38 3.55 17.03
N LEU A 491 -13.28 2.89 15.88
CA LEU A 491 -12.01 2.78 15.16
C LEU A 491 -11.53 4.13 14.60
N ILE A 492 -12.43 4.99 14.12
CA ILE A 492 -12.11 6.37 13.73
C ILE A 492 -11.58 7.15 14.95
N ASN A 493 -12.22 7.01 16.11
CA ASN A 493 -11.74 7.64 17.34
C ASN A 493 -10.34 7.17 17.75
N ILE A 494 -10.04 5.86 17.63
CA ILE A 494 -8.69 5.31 17.86
C ILE A 494 -7.70 5.90 16.86
N MET A 495 -8.06 5.99 15.58
CA MET A 495 -7.23 6.59 14.53
C MET A 495 -6.90 8.05 14.86
N ASP A 496 -7.89 8.85 15.26
CA ASP A 496 -7.70 10.27 15.54
C ASP A 496 -6.92 10.53 16.82
N ASN A 497 -7.31 9.87 17.91
CA ASN A 497 -6.89 10.26 19.24
C ASN A 497 -5.70 9.46 19.76
N ILE A 498 -5.51 8.23 19.27
CA ILE A 498 -4.47 7.32 19.78
C ILE A 498 -3.38 7.12 18.73
N ALA A 499 -3.75 6.63 17.53
CA ALA A 499 -2.78 6.29 16.49
C ALA A 499 -2.31 7.51 15.67
N LYS A 500 -3.03 8.63 15.77
CA LYS A 500 -2.79 9.87 15.01
C LYS A 500 -2.67 9.56 13.51
N GLN A 501 -3.64 8.83 12.97
CA GLN A 501 -3.72 8.47 11.56
C GLN A 501 -4.90 9.14 10.88
N PRO A 502 -4.67 9.88 9.78
CA PRO A 502 -5.75 10.48 9.01
C PRO A 502 -6.61 9.44 8.28
N LEU A 503 -7.87 9.77 8.03
CA LEU A 503 -8.71 9.00 7.12
C LEU A 503 -8.30 9.29 5.67
N SER A 504 -8.02 8.24 4.91
CA SER A 504 -7.71 8.34 3.49
C SER A 504 -8.99 8.30 2.64
N THR A 505 -8.92 8.78 1.39
CA THR A 505 -10.01 8.60 0.40
C THR A 505 -10.46 7.15 0.31
N ARG A 506 -9.53 6.20 0.42
CA ARG A 506 -9.82 4.76 0.33
C ARG A 506 -10.70 4.29 1.48
N ILE A 507 -10.44 4.77 2.69
CA ILE A 507 -11.26 4.47 3.87
C ILE A 507 -12.67 5.04 3.71
N TYR A 508 -12.80 6.31 3.34
CA TYR A 508 -14.11 6.93 3.08
C TYR A 508 -14.93 6.18 2.03
N ILE A 509 -14.31 5.78 0.91
CA ILE A 509 -14.98 4.97 -0.12
C ILE A 509 -15.57 3.68 0.46
N ARG A 510 -14.86 2.99 1.36
CA ARG A 510 -15.38 1.74 1.98
C ARG A 510 -16.58 2.02 2.86
N ILE A 511 -16.52 3.07 3.69
CA ILE A 511 -17.60 3.45 4.60
C ILE A 511 -18.84 3.87 3.80
N PHE A 512 -18.72 4.76 2.81
CA PHE A 512 -19.88 5.18 2.01
C PHE A 512 -20.50 4.03 1.20
N LYS A 513 -19.68 3.10 0.68
CA LYS A 513 -20.20 1.88 0.04
C LYS A 513 -21.00 1.00 1.00
N ALA A 514 -20.62 0.96 2.27
CA ALA A 514 -21.29 0.13 3.25
C ALA A 514 -22.72 0.63 3.55
N PHE A 515 -22.99 1.94 3.48
CA PHE A 515 -24.36 2.47 3.57
C PHE A 515 -25.27 1.93 2.45
N ILE A 516 -24.71 1.61 1.28
CA ILE A 516 -25.46 1.03 0.15
C ILE A 516 -25.72 -0.46 0.41
N ASN A 517 -24.70 -1.20 0.84
CA ASN A 517 -24.79 -2.65 1.02
C ASN A 517 -25.61 -3.05 2.25
N ASN A 518 -25.54 -2.25 3.32
CA ASN A 518 -26.31 -2.41 4.55
C ASN A 518 -27.60 -1.57 4.53
N SER A 519 -28.09 -1.23 3.34
CA SER A 519 -29.49 -0.84 3.15
C SER A 519 -30.34 -2.10 3.18
N SER A 520 -31.16 -2.23 4.21
CA SER A 520 -32.19 -3.27 4.35
C SER A 520 -32.97 -3.47 3.05
N ASN A 521 -32.55 -4.46 2.25
CA ASN A 521 -33.23 -4.93 1.04
C ASN A 521 -34.44 -5.79 1.43
N GLY A 522 -35.49 -5.21 2.01
CA GLY A 522 -36.85 -5.78 2.05
C GLY A 522 -37.07 -7.19 2.62
N THR A 523 -36.05 -7.88 3.12
CA THR A 523 -36.17 -9.20 3.75
C THR A 523 -36.23 -9.02 5.25
N ASN A 524 -37.46 -8.89 5.73
CA ASN A 524 -37.93 -9.11 7.09
C ASN A 524 -36.93 -9.91 7.95
N GLN A 525 -36.28 -9.25 8.93
CA GLN A 525 -35.91 -9.75 10.27
C GLN A 525 -34.84 -8.86 10.89
N GLN A 526 -35.27 -7.93 11.73
CA GLN A 526 -34.59 -7.52 12.98
C GLN A 526 -33.04 -7.48 12.98
N LEU A 527 -32.43 -6.71 12.09
CA LEU A 527 -31.09 -6.22 12.36
C LEU A 527 -31.24 -4.86 13.03
N GLU A 528 -31.04 -4.82 14.36
CA GLU A 528 -30.90 -3.61 15.18
C GLU A 528 -29.73 -2.70 14.72
N ASN A 529 -29.00 -3.09 13.67
CA ASN A 529 -27.79 -2.45 13.17
C ASN A 529 -28.02 -1.74 11.82
N ASP A 530 -29.20 -1.15 11.59
CA ASP A 530 -29.46 -0.42 10.36
C ASP A 530 -28.65 0.89 10.35
N TRP A 531 -27.73 1.02 9.38
CA TRP A 531 -26.97 2.24 9.16
C TRP A 531 -27.93 3.35 8.75
N THR A 532 -28.06 4.39 9.58
CA THR A 532 -29.08 5.42 9.43
C THR A 532 -28.65 6.55 8.48
N LEU A 533 -29.58 7.46 8.16
CA LEU A 533 -29.25 8.71 7.45
C LEU A 533 -28.36 9.62 8.33
N ASP A 534 -28.61 9.67 9.64
CA ASP A 534 -27.81 10.44 10.60
C ASP A 534 -26.36 9.94 10.67
N ASP A 535 -26.18 8.62 10.66
CA ASP A 535 -24.86 7.99 10.59
C ASP A 535 -24.11 8.39 9.31
N LEU A 536 -24.81 8.46 8.17
CA LEU A 536 -24.25 8.93 6.91
C LEU A 536 -23.88 10.41 7.01
N SER A 537 -24.78 11.25 7.53
CA SER A 537 -24.55 12.68 7.75
C SER A 537 -23.33 12.94 8.64
N SER A 538 -23.16 12.15 9.70
CA SER A 538 -21.97 12.17 10.56
C SER A 538 -20.68 11.92 9.78
N ILE A 539 -20.64 10.89 8.92
CA ILE A 539 -19.45 10.58 8.10
C ILE A 539 -19.21 11.66 7.04
N LEU A 540 -20.27 12.22 6.47
CA LEU A 540 -20.20 13.31 5.50
C LEU A 540 -19.67 14.61 6.13
N THR A 541 -20.21 14.98 7.29
CA THR A 541 -19.71 16.10 8.12
C THR A 541 -18.24 15.90 8.45
N ARG A 542 -17.85 14.68 8.83
CA ARG A 542 -16.45 14.37 9.11
C ARG A 542 -15.54 14.53 7.89
N LEU A 543 -15.95 14.02 6.73
CA LEU A 543 -15.21 14.20 5.47
C LEU A 543 -14.99 15.69 5.16
N ILE A 544 -16.03 16.50 5.31
CA ILE A 544 -15.99 17.93 5.06
C ILE A 544 -15.04 18.64 6.04
N ASN A 545 -15.09 18.30 7.33
CA ASN A 545 -14.16 18.85 8.31
C ASN A 545 -12.69 18.50 7.98
N ASP A 546 -12.40 17.27 7.56
CA ASP A 546 -11.05 16.89 7.15
C ASP A 546 -10.58 17.69 5.92
N ILE A 547 -11.46 18.02 4.97
CA ILE A 547 -11.13 18.84 3.79
C ILE A 547 -10.89 20.30 4.18
N ASP A 548 -11.78 20.88 4.98
CA ASP A 548 -11.70 22.29 5.38
C ASP A 548 -10.46 22.55 6.24
N THR A 549 -10.16 21.66 7.17
CA THR A 549 -8.96 21.78 8.02
C THR A 549 -7.67 21.68 7.21
N ILE A 550 -7.64 20.94 6.11
CA ILE A 550 -6.49 20.92 5.18
C ILE A 550 -6.31 22.30 4.52
N ASP A 551 -7.38 22.97 4.13
CA ASP A 551 -7.31 24.26 3.42
C ASP A 551 -7.01 25.44 4.36
N GLU A 552 -7.56 25.44 5.58
CA GLU A 552 -7.18 26.39 6.65
C GLU A 552 -5.66 26.35 6.89
N ALA A 553 -5.10 25.14 6.85
CA ALA A 553 -3.72 24.91 7.23
C ALA A 553 -2.72 25.25 6.10
N THR A 554 -3.13 25.13 4.83
CA THR A 554 -2.30 25.50 3.67
C THR A 554 -2.27 27.02 3.42
N THR A 555 -3.28 27.75 3.88
CA THR A 555 -3.37 29.20 3.72
C THR A 555 -2.77 29.91 4.95
N THR A 556 -1.48 30.22 4.91
CA THR A 556 -0.81 30.99 5.99
C THR A 556 -1.29 32.44 6.10
N THR A 557 -2.13 32.90 5.16
CA THR A 557 -2.75 34.22 5.17
C THR A 557 -4.01 34.22 6.01
N THR A 558 -3.88 34.77 7.22
CA THR A 558 -4.87 35.61 7.91
C THR A 558 -6.34 35.43 7.52
N SER A 559 -7.12 34.89 8.47
CA SER A 559 -8.57 35.11 8.63
C SER A 559 -9.57 34.40 7.71
N ASN A 560 -9.17 33.45 6.88
CA ASN A 560 -10.17 32.56 6.28
C ASN A 560 -10.64 31.55 7.35
N THR A 561 -11.67 31.94 8.11
CA THR A 561 -12.55 30.99 8.78
C THR A 561 -12.91 29.88 7.80
N SER A 562 -12.82 28.60 8.20
CA SER A 562 -13.30 27.45 7.42
C SER A 562 -14.61 27.80 6.71
N MET A 563 -14.73 27.40 5.43
CA MET A 563 -15.94 27.68 4.65
C MET A 563 -17.18 27.11 5.34
N VAL A 564 -17.04 25.94 5.98
CA VAL A 564 -18.09 25.35 6.85
C VAL A 564 -18.39 26.24 8.05
N LYS A 565 -17.38 26.74 8.77
CA LYS A 565 -17.56 27.66 9.90
C LYS A 565 -18.20 28.98 9.45
N GLN A 566 -17.89 29.47 8.26
CA GLN A 566 -18.54 30.65 7.67
C GLN A 566 -20.02 30.37 7.40
N LEU A 567 -20.33 29.30 6.66
CA LEU A 567 -21.71 28.91 6.35
C LEU A 567 -22.55 28.58 7.59
N LEU A 568 -21.92 28.01 8.63
CA LEU A 568 -22.48 27.83 9.97
C LEU A 568 -22.86 29.16 10.61
N ASN A 569 -21.92 30.10 10.66
CA ASN A 569 -22.10 31.40 11.30
C ASN A 569 -23.08 32.30 10.54
N GLU A 570 -23.21 32.12 9.23
CA GLU A 570 -24.20 32.79 8.39
C GLU A 570 -25.62 32.24 8.58
N GLY A 571 -25.79 31.12 9.30
CA GLY A 571 -27.07 30.43 9.44
C GLY A 571 -27.52 29.71 8.17
N SER A 572 -26.62 29.57 7.18
CA SER A 572 -26.86 28.87 5.91
C SER A 572 -26.91 27.35 6.09
N LEU A 573 -26.36 26.83 7.19
CA LEU A 573 -26.34 25.41 7.55
C LEU A 573 -26.77 25.23 9.01
N ASN A 574 -27.74 24.34 9.26
CA ASN A 574 -28.12 23.91 10.61
C ASN A 574 -27.48 22.55 10.90
N PHE A 575 -26.75 22.46 12.02
CA PHE A 575 -26.09 21.23 12.44
C PHE A 575 -26.66 20.75 13.77
N ASN A 576 -26.78 19.44 13.92
CA ASN A 576 -27.06 18.87 15.22
C ASN A 576 -25.84 19.03 16.14
N LYS A 577 -26.05 18.87 17.46
CA LYS A 577 -24.99 19.05 18.46
C LYS A 577 -23.77 18.15 18.21
N TYR A 578 -23.98 16.93 17.74
CA TYR A 578 -22.90 15.96 17.50
C TYR A 578 -22.03 16.36 16.31
N GLU A 579 -22.63 16.83 15.22
CA GLU A 579 -21.92 17.32 14.05
C GLU A 579 -21.13 18.61 14.35
N GLN A 580 -21.68 19.50 15.17
CA GLN A 580 -20.95 20.66 15.68
C GLN A 580 -19.70 20.25 16.46
N GLU A 581 -19.78 19.19 17.27
CA GLU A 581 -18.60 18.64 17.95
C GLU A 581 -17.58 18.08 16.95
N ILE A 582 -18.00 17.46 15.85
CA ILE A 582 -17.09 16.99 14.79
C ILE A 582 -16.34 18.16 14.16
N ILE A 583 -17.04 19.25 13.82
CA ILE A 583 -16.48 20.44 13.16
C ILE A 583 -15.53 21.20 14.10
N ASN A 584 -15.85 21.22 15.41
CA ASN A 584 -15.04 21.90 16.41
C ASN A 584 -13.81 21.08 16.87
N ARG A 585 -13.74 19.78 16.55
CA ARG A 585 -12.56 18.96 16.83
C ARG A 585 -11.39 19.38 15.94
N LYS A 586 -10.22 19.58 16.56
CA LYS A 586 -8.95 19.63 15.82
C LYS A 586 -8.74 18.29 15.12
N SER A 587 -8.90 18.27 13.80
CA SER A 587 -8.51 17.11 12.98
C SER A 587 -6.98 16.91 13.04
N ASN A 588 -6.49 15.78 12.53
CA ASN A 588 -5.04 15.52 12.33
C ASN A 588 -4.46 16.40 11.19
N SER A 589 -4.83 17.68 11.14
CA SER A 589 -4.40 18.70 10.16
C SER A 589 -2.90 18.88 10.12
N ASP A 590 -2.23 18.90 11.28
CA ASP A 590 -0.76 18.96 11.37
C ASP A 590 -0.10 17.83 10.56
N ILE A 591 -0.67 16.62 10.63
CA ILE A 591 -0.18 15.45 9.88
C ILE A 591 -0.46 15.62 8.38
N TYR A 592 -1.66 16.03 7.99
CA TYR A 592 -1.96 16.27 6.58
C TYR A 592 -1.02 17.34 5.98
N LEU A 593 -0.77 18.43 6.71
CA LEU A 593 0.13 19.51 6.30
C LEU A 593 1.55 19.03 6.11
N GLU A 594 2.09 18.33 7.10
CA GLU A 594 3.48 17.89 7.06
C GLU A 594 3.74 17.01 5.84
N TYR A 595 2.74 16.23 5.40
CA TYR A 595 2.81 15.46 4.15
C TYR A 595 2.55 16.26 2.87
N GLN A 596 1.64 17.23 2.90
CA GLN A 596 1.45 18.12 1.74
C GLN A 596 2.72 18.92 1.47
N ASN A 597 3.37 19.43 2.52
CA ASN A 597 4.62 20.18 2.44
C ASN A 597 5.81 19.29 2.05
N ASN A 598 5.89 18.05 2.56
CA ASN A 598 7.04 17.16 2.32
C ASN A 598 6.95 16.30 1.03
N GLY A 599 5.85 16.36 0.27
CA GLY A 599 5.72 15.53 -0.93
C GLY A 599 4.53 15.79 -1.85
N GLY A 600 3.71 16.83 -1.60
CA GLY A 600 2.55 17.15 -2.44
C GLY A 600 1.44 16.10 -2.43
N LEU A 601 1.45 15.17 -1.46
CA LEU A 601 0.53 14.04 -1.41
C LEU A 601 -0.76 14.41 -0.66
N LYS A 602 -1.89 14.43 -1.40
CA LYS A 602 -3.23 14.55 -0.82
C LYS A 602 -3.73 13.16 -0.40
N LEU A 603 -3.46 12.77 0.84
CA LEU A 603 -3.98 11.54 1.47
C LEU A 603 -5.52 11.46 1.38
N LEU A 604 -6.15 12.63 1.48
CA LEU A 604 -7.56 12.85 1.23
C LEU A 604 -7.73 13.67 -0.05
N ARG A 605 -8.32 13.05 -1.05
CA ARG A 605 -8.76 13.67 -2.31
C ARG A 605 -10.22 13.34 -2.58
N ILE A 606 -11.01 14.35 -2.91
CA ILE A 606 -12.37 14.20 -3.42
C ILE A 606 -12.31 13.71 -4.86
N SER A 607 -12.05 12.41 -5.02
CA SER A 607 -12.07 11.78 -6.34
C SER A 607 -13.50 11.68 -6.87
N ASN A 608 -13.66 11.64 -8.20
CA ASN A 608 -14.98 11.44 -8.82
C ASN A 608 -15.64 10.17 -8.30
N TYR A 609 -14.83 9.13 -8.04
CA TYR A 609 -15.33 7.90 -7.49
C TYR A 609 -15.89 8.07 -6.07
N LEU A 610 -15.20 8.80 -5.20
CA LEU A 610 -15.71 9.07 -3.85
C LEU A 610 -17.05 9.82 -3.92
N LEU A 611 -17.14 10.88 -4.72
CA LEU A 611 -18.40 11.62 -4.89
C LEU A 611 -19.53 10.76 -5.43
N GLU A 612 -19.24 9.91 -6.41
CA GLU A 612 -20.25 9.03 -6.97
C GLU A 612 -20.79 8.03 -5.94
N VAL A 613 -19.90 7.47 -5.11
CA VAL A 613 -20.32 6.61 -3.99
C VAL A 613 -21.15 7.41 -2.98
N ILE A 614 -20.78 8.66 -2.70
CA ILE A 614 -21.55 9.56 -1.81
C ILE A 614 -22.96 9.78 -2.38
N PHE A 615 -23.09 10.19 -3.64
CA PHE A 615 -24.39 10.37 -4.31
C PHE A 615 -25.27 9.11 -4.20
N ILE A 616 -24.73 7.94 -4.53
CA ILE A 616 -25.50 6.70 -4.51
C ILE A 616 -25.87 6.30 -3.08
N SER A 617 -24.97 6.49 -2.11
CA SER A 617 -25.25 6.21 -0.70
C SER A 617 -26.37 7.09 -0.15
N LEU A 618 -26.37 8.38 -0.49
CA LEU A 618 -27.40 9.34 -0.12
C LEU A 618 -28.72 9.07 -0.81
N GLU A 619 -28.70 8.88 -2.14
CA GLU A 619 -29.89 8.52 -2.90
C GLU A 619 -30.53 7.27 -2.29
N THR A 620 -29.74 6.22 -2.02
CA THR A 620 -30.25 4.99 -1.40
C THR A 620 -30.90 5.28 -0.04
N LYS A 621 -30.19 5.97 0.86
CA LYS A 621 -30.67 6.20 2.24
C LYS A 621 -31.88 7.13 2.31
N ILE A 622 -31.90 8.21 1.53
CA ILE A 622 -33.05 9.14 1.49
C ILE A 622 -34.28 8.45 0.91
N HIS A 623 -34.14 7.63 -0.14
CA HIS A 623 -35.29 6.86 -0.66
C HIS A 623 -35.78 5.81 0.33
N GLN A 624 -34.89 5.21 1.15
CA GLN A 624 -35.30 4.29 2.21
C GLN A 624 -36.15 5.01 3.27
N VAL A 625 -35.65 6.13 3.79
CA VAL A 625 -36.37 6.93 4.80
C VAL A 625 -37.69 7.47 4.22
N PHE A 626 -37.68 7.99 3.00
CA PHE A 626 -38.90 8.45 2.33
C PHE A 626 -39.97 7.36 2.19
N LYS A 627 -39.57 6.11 1.94
CA LYS A 627 -40.51 4.97 1.87
C LYS A 627 -41.09 4.62 3.24
N SER A 628 -40.34 4.76 4.34
CA SER A 628 -40.84 4.46 5.69
C SER A 628 -41.82 5.51 6.22
N ILE A 629 -41.76 6.74 5.71
CA ILE A 629 -42.59 7.89 6.12
C ILE A 629 -44.07 7.75 5.65
N GLN A 630 -44.42 6.74 4.83
CA GLN A 630 -45.70 6.66 4.09
C GLN A 630 -47.01 6.50 4.90
N SER A 631 -47.04 6.58 6.24
CA SER A 631 -48.32 6.43 6.97
C SER A 631 -48.63 7.39 8.12
N ASN A 632 -47.66 8.04 8.78
CA ASN A 632 -47.93 8.83 9.99
C ASN A 632 -47.28 10.23 10.04
N ASP A 633 -46.46 10.59 9.05
CA ASP A 633 -45.72 11.86 9.09
C ASP A 633 -46.43 13.00 8.37
N THR A 634 -46.09 14.22 8.78
CA THR A 634 -46.63 15.45 8.19
C THR A 634 -46.30 15.58 6.70
N GLU A 635 -47.25 16.09 5.91
CA GLU A 635 -47.09 16.41 4.48
C GLU A 635 -45.82 17.27 4.21
N GLN A 636 -45.47 18.13 5.17
CA GLN A 636 -44.24 18.93 5.15
C GLN A 636 -42.97 18.06 5.08
N THR A 637 -42.87 17.01 5.91
CA THR A 637 -41.73 16.09 5.93
C THR A 637 -41.61 15.35 4.60
N GLN A 638 -42.72 14.84 4.07
CA GLN A 638 -42.72 14.16 2.76
C GLN A 638 -42.23 15.10 1.64
N ASN A 639 -42.69 16.35 1.64
CA ASN A 639 -42.25 17.36 0.69
C ASN A 639 -40.75 17.69 0.80
N GLN A 640 -40.19 17.74 2.02
CA GLN A 640 -38.75 17.96 2.24
C GLN A 640 -37.90 16.83 1.64
N TYR A 641 -38.23 15.56 1.94
CA TYR A 641 -37.50 14.40 1.38
C TYR A 641 -37.64 14.31 -0.14
N GLN A 642 -38.83 14.58 -0.68
CA GLN A 642 -39.05 14.60 -2.13
C GLN A 642 -38.24 15.71 -2.81
N SER A 643 -38.19 16.90 -2.21
CA SER A 643 -37.36 18.02 -2.69
C SER A 643 -35.88 17.67 -2.65
N ALA A 644 -35.39 17.07 -1.57
CA ALA A 644 -34.00 16.64 -1.45
C ALA A 644 -33.61 15.62 -2.53
N ILE A 645 -34.46 14.63 -2.82
CA ILE A 645 -34.24 13.66 -3.90
C ILE A 645 -34.15 14.36 -5.27
N GLN A 646 -35.03 15.33 -5.54
CA GLN A 646 -35.01 16.08 -6.80
C GLN A 646 -33.75 16.95 -6.92
N ASN A 647 -33.38 17.66 -5.84
CA ASN A 647 -32.20 18.50 -5.80
C ASN A 647 -30.92 17.69 -5.99
N LEU A 648 -30.79 16.52 -5.35
CA LEU A 648 -29.65 15.62 -5.55
C LEU A 648 -29.55 15.12 -7.00
N LYS A 649 -30.68 14.79 -7.64
CA LYS A 649 -30.70 14.38 -9.06
C LYS A 649 -30.22 15.51 -9.97
N ILE A 650 -30.75 16.72 -9.77
CA ILE A 650 -30.36 17.92 -10.54
C ILE A 650 -28.87 18.19 -10.35
N LEU A 651 -28.38 18.18 -9.11
CA LEU A 651 -26.98 18.39 -8.77
C LEU A 651 -26.07 17.35 -9.44
N LYS A 652 -26.45 16.08 -9.41
CA LYS A 652 -25.71 14.99 -10.07
C LYS A 652 -25.66 15.19 -11.59
N THR A 653 -26.76 15.59 -12.22
CA THR A 653 -26.78 15.92 -13.66
C THR A 653 -25.87 17.11 -13.99
N ASN A 654 -25.90 18.16 -13.18
CA ASN A 654 -25.02 19.32 -13.34
C ASN A 654 -23.55 18.94 -13.19
N TRP A 655 -23.22 18.18 -12.15
CA TRP A 655 -21.87 17.67 -11.92
C TRP A 655 -21.35 16.83 -13.11
N LEU A 656 -22.16 15.90 -13.62
CA LEU A 656 -21.80 15.12 -14.81
C LEU A 656 -21.59 16.01 -16.05
N SER A 657 -22.44 17.03 -16.24
CA SER A 657 -22.27 18.00 -17.33
C SER A 657 -20.96 18.79 -17.19
N MET A 658 -20.61 19.23 -15.99
CA MET A 658 -19.34 19.91 -15.71
C MET A 658 -18.13 19.01 -16.02
N LEU A 659 -18.19 17.73 -15.64
CA LEU A 659 -17.14 16.75 -15.97
C LEU A 659 -16.99 16.55 -17.48
N GLU A 660 -18.10 16.41 -18.22
CA GLU A 660 -18.06 16.26 -19.68
C GLU A 660 -17.50 17.50 -20.39
N GLN A 661 -17.90 18.70 -19.96
CA GLN A 661 -17.37 19.94 -20.50
C GLN A 661 -15.87 20.05 -20.27
N ASP A 662 -15.38 19.60 -19.11
CA ASP A 662 -13.95 19.61 -18.78
C ASP A 662 -13.16 18.62 -19.64
N VAL A 663 -13.69 17.41 -19.87
CA VAL A 663 -13.13 16.43 -20.80
C VAL A 663 -13.09 16.96 -22.24
N LYS A 664 -14.14 17.66 -22.70
CA LYS A 664 -14.16 18.29 -24.04
C LYS A 664 -13.13 19.41 -24.17
N LYS A 665 -12.99 20.27 -23.14
CA LYS A 665 -11.94 21.32 -23.10
C LYS A 665 -10.55 20.70 -23.22
N ARG A 666 -10.30 19.57 -22.55
CA ARG A 666 -9.04 18.82 -22.65
C ARG A 666 -8.75 18.33 -24.07
N ASN A 667 -9.73 17.67 -24.72
CA ASN A 667 -9.55 17.14 -26.07
C ASN A 667 -9.29 18.25 -27.11
N ASN A 668 -9.80 19.46 -26.87
CA ASN A 668 -9.56 20.62 -27.74
C ASN A 668 -8.25 21.37 -27.40
N SER A 669 -7.71 21.23 -26.20
CA SER A 669 -6.48 21.90 -25.79
C SER A 669 -5.24 21.04 -26.07
N ASN A 670 -4.49 21.33 -27.14
CA ASN A 670 -3.19 20.71 -27.41
C ASN A 670 -2.07 21.13 -26.41
N SER A 671 -2.39 21.92 -25.38
CA SER A 671 -1.39 22.44 -24.46
C SER A 671 -1.20 21.51 -23.26
N ILE A 672 0.03 21.05 -23.03
CA ILE A 672 0.46 20.35 -21.81
C ILE A 672 0.09 21.16 -20.54
N LYS A 673 0.01 22.50 -20.64
CA LYS A 673 -0.37 23.38 -19.53
C LYS A 673 -1.79 23.15 -18.98
N SER A 674 -2.75 22.72 -19.80
CA SER A 674 -4.11 22.43 -19.31
C SER A 674 -4.14 21.19 -18.41
N SER A 675 -3.22 20.25 -18.60
CA SER A 675 -3.13 19.02 -17.81
C SER A 675 -2.69 19.26 -16.37
N TYR A 676 -1.81 20.23 -16.10
CA TYR A 676 -1.30 20.44 -14.74
C TYR A 676 -2.37 20.98 -13.79
N TYR A 677 -3.20 21.91 -14.25
CA TYR A 677 -4.28 22.49 -13.45
C TYR A 677 -5.56 21.64 -13.42
N TYR A 678 -5.69 20.64 -14.30
CA TYR A 678 -6.88 19.79 -14.36
C TYR A 678 -7.18 19.09 -13.03
N SER A 679 -6.14 18.57 -12.36
CA SER A 679 -6.31 17.89 -11.07
C SER A 679 -6.88 18.84 -10.01
N ASP A 680 -6.49 20.11 -10.06
CA ASP A 680 -6.96 21.15 -9.14
C ASP A 680 -8.35 21.63 -9.52
N GLN A 681 -8.62 21.90 -10.81
CA GLN A 681 -9.95 22.25 -11.32
C GLN A 681 -10.99 21.18 -10.95
N LEU A 682 -10.67 19.90 -11.18
CA LEU A 682 -11.52 18.79 -10.80
C LEU A 682 -11.73 18.74 -9.28
N SER A 683 -10.68 19.04 -8.50
CA SER A 683 -10.78 19.12 -7.04
C SER A 683 -11.73 20.25 -6.59
N TYR A 684 -11.68 21.42 -7.25
CA TYR A 684 -12.58 22.54 -6.97
C TYR A 684 -14.03 22.21 -7.33
N ILE A 685 -14.28 21.65 -8.52
CA ILE A 685 -15.63 21.23 -8.93
C ILE A 685 -16.19 20.23 -7.93
N ASN A 686 -15.41 19.19 -7.61
CA ASN A 686 -15.84 18.16 -6.68
C ASN A 686 -16.06 18.68 -5.26
N LYS A 687 -15.26 19.66 -4.83
CA LYS A 687 -15.44 20.33 -3.54
C LYS A 687 -16.76 21.12 -3.53
N ALA A 688 -17.02 21.95 -4.53
CA ALA A 688 -18.27 22.72 -4.63
C ALA A 688 -19.50 21.82 -4.60
N VAL A 689 -19.48 20.73 -5.39
CA VAL A 689 -20.57 19.73 -5.40
C VAL A 689 -20.73 19.06 -4.04
N LEU A 690 -19.66 18.74 -3.33
CA LEU A 690 -19.73 18.17 -1.99
C LEU A 690 -20.46 19.11 -1.00
N PHE A 691 -20.22 20.42 -1.08
CA PHE A 691 -20.90 21.41 -0.24
C PHE A 691 -22.38 21.54 -0.58
N GLU A 692 -22.74 21.52 -1.87
CA GLU A 692 -24.15 21.53 -2.27
C GLU A 692 -24.87 20.25 -1.83
N ILE A 693 -24.22 19.07 -1.96
CA ILE A 693 -24.73 17.81 -1.39
C ILE A 693 -24.99 18.01 0.10
N PHE A 694 -24.01 18.54 0.83
CA PHE A 694 -24.12 18.72 2.27
C PHE A 694 -25.26 19.66 2.66
N SER A 695 -25.41 20.78 1.95
CA SER A 695 -26.51 21.72 2.15
C SER A 695 -27.88 21.05 1.99
N ILE A 696 -28.06 20.21 0.96
CA ILE A 696 -29.30 19.46 0.75
C ILE A 696 -29.57 18.50 1.91
N ILE A 697 -28.54 17.84 2.45
CA ILE A 697 -28.69 16.88 3.56
C ILE A 697 -28.96 17.59 4.88
N SER A 698 -28.31 18.71 5.17
CA SER A 698 -28.51 19.49 6.41
C SER A 698 -29.92 20.08 6.58
N GLN A 699 -30.74 20.04 5.52
CA GLN A 699 -32.14 20.47 5.53
C GLN A 699 -33.13 19.35 5.89
N LEU A 700 -32.67 18.09 5.89
CA LEU A 700 -33.40 16.91 6.35
C LEU A 700 -33.10 16.70 7.84
#